data_AF-D3BH16-F1
#
_entry.id   AF-D3BH16-F1
#
_cell.length_a   1.000
_cell.length_b   1.000
_cell.length_c   1.000
_cell.angle_alpha   90.00
_cell.angle_beta   90.00
_cell.angle_gamma   90.00
#
_symmetry.space_group_name_H-M   'P 1'
#
loop_
_entity.id
_entity.type
_entity.pdbx_description
1 polymer ?
#
loop_
_entity_poly.entity_id
_entity_poly.type
_entity_poly.pdbx_seq_one_letter_code
_entity_poly.pdbx_strand_id
1 'polypeptide(L)'
;MGSEVYVDPNSNCAGNNGCGSYKNPYPDIQTALDFNKDQSSLVIIAMPGTYRGPNNKELLINFNVEIRSEGGYSATIIDCENAGSAFTIQFSNSFILSGFTITNCNSQTGGAISATDSNVNVKESKFINNKGYQGGAIYLDKTNFNLENSFISKNQALDKGAAIYISDSSSNILSTEIKCNTGNEIQLIGTSMMLFSTDLSKVAVNCDDSSSIDSDNGASYCSLSNNQQCTLEPNSAIQKDLTGSSSDSSSESDFLSIQPGWKFRSFQSCIIPEPTQFQGDIIIPSECGVIPTNYLINPEFSNWIRSAKCPVSGILESDIQINKTIDYDFKLEATNLGVVVYVDNTVLFDSYFSNEKIKSFRTKLLSSKQEYHSVTILIFSASSGQRSLSLKWKSSDSGEYQSLNSYLILEESKPAPICGDKICNEAPESCLLDCFDQIVNDCSGQAPPIGMPNKFKGGMSNIQTQILDNYYLFTLPGLNYMGHGVDLETMEDNAAPLFSISYCSNQSFSTLEDQYRDMVYTIPHGFSAQKSIKCDYSTMSSFSSTAKSFSYKKGINAGIHTEAHLEMDYWLVEASLQLAFSLDFGMQFAGGYDSTVSGSIASTKFQCEIYKAHNNDPKFHPKFIQDISKVKSVDDMMVVVKKYGIFYKETATLGGTLEQVSKVSQVNFASRSSNSLDINLALSFAAQASGFGMKGGGSFEGYFDYSSSESKQNGFEQSSSFSRIIVKGGAAGSYGANVNNPIKSWADNLDLLPMPIDYKVKYVVDIIPDAWQIKSGSNVKQLWRDAQRKLYVGKFKSIQNTLYSGITVSKGSFENKNAFSSVSTCRYLGSNGNYYDFGEFIKYQNEYYKTNFPLNQDEKYDIYFNLCGNVSLCDNLLGYTNNQACMIESTKNNSLGSGTPEVREIPNGLSLLYTANPSDKKKCGSSNKNRTLSIELLCDLTIDMSISDLSESPECKYKLTIKSKYACPQIHLYDAFTSRFYRLTPETIIGSSPFAVKYQPFDYKPNHIQLYIKLVTSGVPSINDQMVIRLYTQYKTFIEYRLFSEVAFDPLFISFDSNEYPGEIIGMSIILIGAPNIASFFHMSVGYVLAIQQCPDVNGKITSDCVSPKVTSIEKGYSRAYVSAPGDYDYNSGIIFVPLNPFGVGDSSAYSFYK
;
A
#
# COMPACT_ATOMS: atom_id res chain seq x y z
N MET A 1 26.90 34.03 -6.09
CA MET A 1 27.75 33.65 -7.23
C MET A 1 28.83 32.76 -6.64
N GLY A 2 28.85 31.47 -7.02
CA GLY A 2 29.82 30.51 -6.51
C GLY A 2 31.24 30.80 -6.98
N SER A 3 32.24 30.36 -6.23
CA SER A 3 33.64 30.46 -6.64
C SER A 3 33.94 29.41 -7.71
N GLU A 4 34.26 29.83 -8.93
CA GLU A 4 34.68 28.94 -10.01
C GLU A 4 36.20 28.68 -9.93
N VAL A 5 36.59 27.40 -9.96
CA VAL A 5 37.99 26.96 -9.96
C VAL A 5 38.24 25.93 -11.06
N TYR A 6 39.49 25.84 -11.55
CA TYR A 6 39.87 24.93 -12.62
C TYR A 6 40.77 23.80 -12.12
N VAL A 7 40.60 22.60 -12.69
CA VAL A 7 41.47 21.42 -12.49
C VAL A 7 42.02 20.95 -13.84
N ASP A 8 43.28 20.50 -13.86
CA ASP A 8 43.94 19.91 -15.04
C ASP A 8 44.96 18.85 -14.54
N PRO A 9 44.86 17.58 -14.98
CA PRO A 9 45.77 16.52 -14.55
C PRO A 9 47.22 16.73 -15.03
N ASN A 10 47.44 17.66 -15.97
CA ASN A 10 48.77 18.06 -16.45
C ASN A 10 49.29 19.33 -15.76
N SER A 11 48.55 19.87 -14.77
CA SER A 11 48.98 21.06 -14.04
C SER A 11 50.25 20.79 -13.23
N ASN A 12 51.17 21.74 -13.27
CA ASN A 12 52.36 21.75 -12.42
C ASN A 12 52.14 22.56 -11.13
N CYS A 13 50.90 22.95 -10.81
CA CYS A 13 50.61 23.72 -9.61
C CYS A 13 50.79 22.85 -8.36
N ALA A 14 51.48 23.39 -7.34
CA ALA A 14 51.80 22.66 -6.11
C ALA A 14 50.61 22.44 -5.15
N GLY A 15 49.36 22.58 -5.62
CA GLY A 15 48.16 22.41 -4.82
C GLY A 15 48.07 23.34 -3.61
N ASN A 16 48.22 24.66 -3.80
CA ASN A 16 48.18 25.67 -2.73
C ASN A 16 47.18 26.81 -3.04
N ASN A 17 47.07 27.79 -2.14
CA ASN A 17 46.15 28.95 -2.25
C ASN A 17 46.30 29.81 -3.53
N GLY A 18 47.34 29.60 -4.36
CA GLY A 18 47.52 30.26 -5.65
C GLY A 18 47.08 29.44 -6.88
N CYS A 19 46.61 28.20 -6.66
CA CYS A 19 46.05 27.33 -7.70
C CYS A 19 44.53 27.57 -7.86
N GLY A 20 43.97 27.13 -8.99
CA GLY A 20 42.53 27.15 -9.27
C GLY A 20 42.08 28.19 -10.29
N SER A 21 42.99 29.02 -10.80
CA SER A 21 42.69 29.86 -11.97
C SER A 21 42.86 29.08 -13.27
N TYR A 22 42.22 29.52 -14.37
CA TYR A 22 42.39 28.89 -15.69
C TYR A 22 43.87 28.77 -16.12
N LYS A 23 44.73 29.73 -15.79
CA LYS A 23 46.17 29.70 -16.15
C LYS A 23 47.01 28.83 -15.21
N ASN A 24 46.50 28.54 -14.02
CA ASN A 24 47.21 27.81 -12.99
C ASN A 24 46.20 26.90 -12.25
N PRO A 25 45.66 25.88 -12.94
CA PRO A 25 44.62 25.00 -12.39
C PRO A 25 45.16 24.13 -11.27
N TYR A 26 44.27 23.60 -10.43
CA TYR A 26 44.63 22.56 -9.46
C TYR A 26 45.04 21.27 -10.21
N PRO A 27 45.99 20.49 -9.67
CA PRO A 27 46.47 19.26 -10.31
C PRO A 27 45.48 18.09 -10.23
N ASP A 28 44.55 18.12 -9.27
CA ASP A 28 43.58 17.05 -9.05
C ASP A 28 42.30 17.58 -8.38
N ILE A 29 41.25 16.76 -8.42
CA ILE A 29 39.91 17.14 -7.96
C ILE A 29 39.87 17.23 -6.43
N GLN A 30 40.52 16.30 -5.71
CA GLN A 30 40.55 16.33 -4.24
C GLN A 30 41.16 17.62 -3.70
N THR A 31 42.27 18.09 -4.28
CA THR A 31 42.91 19.34 -3.90
C THR A 31 41.96 20.53 -4.12
N ALA A 32 41.24 20.56 -5.25
CA ALA A 32 40.26 21.61 -5.50
C ALA A 32 39.12 21.61 -4.45
N LEU A 33 38.64 20.44 -4.04
CA LEU A 33 37.64 20.30 -2.97
C LEU A 33 38.19 20.75 -1.61
N ASP A 34 39.39 20.30 -1.23
CA ASP A 34 39.98 20.55 0.08
C ASP A 34 40.23 22.04 0.35
N PHE A 35 40.70 22.78 -0.66
CA PHE A 35 40.97 24.22 -0.55
C PHE A 35 39.73 25.11 -0.65
N ASN A 36 38.59 24.57 -1.10
CA ASN A 36 37.37 25.34 -1.31
C ASN A 36 36.15 24.82 -0.54
N LYS A 37 36.36 23.90 0.40
CA LYS A 37 35.28 23.29 1.23
C LYS A 37 34.46 24.28 2.06
N ASP A 38 35.02 25.45 2.38
CA ASP A 38 34.35 26.49 3.17
C ASP A 38 33.45 27.40 2.30
N GLN A 39 33.43 27.20 0.98
CA GLN A 39 32.59 27.95 0.06
C GLN A 39 31.15 27.45 0.12
N SER A 40 30.19 28.37 0.18
CA SER A 40 28.76 28.04 0.21
C SER A 40 28.25 27.40 -1.09
N SER A 41 28.99 27.57 -2.20
CA SER A 41 28.72 26.97 -3.50
C SER A 41 30.01 27.00 -4.33
N LEU A 42 30.56 25.82 -4.63
CA LEU A 42 31.79 25.62 -5.38
C LEU A 42 31.49 25.09 -6.78
N VAL A 43 32.15 25.63 -7.80
CA VAL A 43 32.10 25.12 -9.18
C VAL A 43 33.51 24.73 -9.60
N ILE A 44 33.74 23.46 -9.91
CA ILE A 44 35.00 22.91 -10.42
C ILE A 44 34.86 22.67 -11.91
N ILE A 45 35.72 23.30 -12.70
CA ILE A 45 35.78 23.12 -14.16
C ILE A 45 37.00 22.26 -14.49
N ALA A 46 36.73 21.06 -15.01
CA ALA A 46 37.76 20.11 -15.39
C ALA A 46 38.20 20.29 -16.85
N MET A 47 39.49 20.55 -17.04
CA MET A 47 40.11 20.55 -18.36
C MET A 47 40.17 19.12 -18.93
N PRO A 48 40.18 18.98 -20.28
CA PRO A 48 40.32 17.69 -20.93
C PRO A 48 41.56 16.91 -20.45
N GLY A 49 41.37 15.64 -20.11
CA GLY A 49 42.44 14.78 -19.61
C GLY A 49 41.93 13.56 -18.85
N THR A 50 42.85 12.68 -18.49
CA THR A 50 42.56 11.48 -17.68
C THR A 50 43.04 11.69 -16.25
N TYR A 51 42.10 11.83 -15.33
CA TYR A 51 42.30 12.02 -13.90
C TYR A 51 42.52 10.65 -13.26
N ARG A 52 43.76 10.38 -12.83
CA ARG A 52 44.22 9.13 -12.19
C ARG A 52 44.81 9.41 -10.82
N GLY A 53 45.11 8.34 -10.08
CA GLY A 53 45.78 8.43 -8.80
C GLY A 53 44.83 8.68 -7.62
N PRO A 54 45.36 8.64 -6.39
CA PRO A 54 44.56 8.63 -5.16
C PRO A 54 43.72 9.90 -4.95
N ASN A 55 44.13 11.04 -5.51
CA ASN A 55 43.42 12.32 -5.35
C ASN A 55 42.32 12.56 -6.39
N ASN A 56 42.01 11.57 -7.22
CA ASN A 56 40.96 11.64 -8.24
C ASN A 56 39.95 10.48 -8.13
N LYS A 57 39.99 9.73 -7.03
CA LYS A 57 39.08 8.64 -6.69
C LYS A 57 38.78 8.67 -5.20
N GLU A 58 37.71 8.00 -4.80
CA GLU A 58 37.14 8.00 -3.44
C GLU A 58 36.86 9.42 -2.94
N LEU A 59 36.45 10.31 -3.84
CA LEU A 59 36.23 11.72 -3.56
C LEU A 59 34.98 11.88 -2.67
N LEU A 60 35.18 12.30 -1.42
CA LEU A 60 34.11 12.53 -0.47
C LEU A 60 33.43 13.88 -0.71
N ILE A 61 32.13 13.86 -1.00
CA ILE A 61 31.31 15.05 -1.18
C ILE A 61 30.29 15.15 -0.03
N ASN A 62 30.45 16.15 0.83
CA ASN A 62 29.55 16.41 1.96
C ASN A 62 29.06 17.88 2.05
N PHE A 63 29.19 18.61 0.95
CA PHE A 63 28.69 19.98 0.77
C PHE A 63 28.25 20.19 -0.68
N ASN A 64 27.73 21.38 -0.99
CA ASN A 64 27.20 21.68 -2.33
C ASN A 64 28.32 22.00 -3.33
N VAL A 65 28.44 21.19 -4.39
CA VAL A 65 29.46 21.36 -5.43
C VAL A 65 28.94 20.98 -6.81
N GLU A 66 29.30 21.78 -7.81
CA GLU A 66 29.14 21.47 -9.23
C GLU A 66 30.51 21.12 -9.82
N ILE A 67 30.62 19.98 -10.48
CA ILE A 67 31.82 19.56 -11.19
C ILE A 67 31.44 19.37 -12.65
N ARG A 68 31.97 20.22 -13.53
CA ARG A 68 31.69 20.17 -14.97
C ARG A 68 32.96 20.07 -15.79
N SER A 69 32.90 19.28 -16.86
CA SER A 69 33.96 19.13 -17.83
C SER A 69 33.87 20.21 -18.91
N GLU A 70 35.01 20.80 -19.29
CA GLU A 70 35.11 21.71 -20.43
C GLU A 70 35.13 20.95 -21.77
N GLY A 71 35.67 19.72 -21.79
CA GLY A 71 35.82 18.90 -22.99
C GLY A 71 34.70 17.89 -23.25
N GLY A 72 33.72 17.80 -22.35
CA GLY A 72 32.69 16.75 -22.35
C GLY A 72 33.24 15.34 -22.11
N TYR A 73 32.34 14.35 -22.10
CA TYR A 73 32.67 12.98 -21.67
C TYR A 73 33.65 12.26 -22.61
N SER A 74 33.85 12.73 -23.85
CA SER A 74 34.79 12.13 -24.80
C SER A 74 36.24 12.51 -24.53
N ALA A 75 36.48 13.59 -23.80
CA ALA A 75 37.82 14.15 -23.59
C ALA A 75 38.23 14.23 -22.11
N THR A 76 37.29 14.05 -21.17
CA THR A 76 37.54 14.14 -19.73
C THR A 76 37.13 12.84 -19.03
N ILE A 77 38.12 12.12 -18.50
CA ILE A 77 37.98 10.77 -17.98
C ILE A 77 38.45 10.73 -16.52
N ILE A 78 37.64 10.18 -15.62
CA ILE A 78 38.05 9.78 -14.28
C ILE A 78 38.27 8.26 -14.30
N ASP A 79 39.51 7.82 -14.09
CA ASP A 79 39.88 6.41 -14.08
C ASP A 79 40.38 6.01 -12.69
N CYS A 80 39.59 5.17 -12.00
CA CYS A 80 39.86 4.73 -10.63
C CYS A 80 40.90 3.60 -10.54
N GLU A 81 41.37 3.07 -11.67
CA GLU A 81 42.45 2.07 -11.73
C GLU A 81 42.10 0.73 -11.03
N ASN A 82 40.85 0.30 -11.18
CA ASN A 82 40.22 -0.90 -10.61
C ASN A 82 40.14 -0.94 -9.08
N ALA A 83 40.14 0.22 -8.41
CA ALA A 83 40.04 0.32 -6.96
C ALA A 83 39.30 1.58 -6.51
N GLY A 84 38.39 1.43 -5.55
CA GLY A 84 37.61 2.52 -4.96
C GLY A 84 36.43 2.98 -5.82
N SER A 85 35.55 3.79 -5.22
CA SER A 85 34.53 4.56 -5.95
C SER A 85 35.15 5.80 -6.60
N ALA A 86 34.50 6.44 -7.57
CA ALA A 86 34.94 7.78 -8.02
C ALA A 86 34.46 8.85 -7.03
N PHE A 87 33.17 8.80 -6.66
CA PHE A 87 32.53 9.74 -5.75
C PHE A 87 31.76 9.00 -4.65
N THR A 88 31.95 9.44 -3.41
CA THR A 88 31.14 9.06 -2.25
C THR A 88 30.44 10.31 -1.72
N ILE A 89 29.11 10.37 -1.83
CA ILE A 89 28.32 11.58 -1.57
C ILE A 89 27.44 11.33 -0.35
N GLN A 90 27.56 12.18 0.67
CA GLN A 90 26.85 12.00 1.94
C GLN A 90 26.34 13.35 2.46
N PHE A 91 25.05 13.43 2.81
CA PHE A 91 24.45 14.65 3.41
C PHE A 91 24.60 15.92 2.55
N SER A 92 24.69 15.80 1.22
CA SER A 92 24.80 16.94 0.31
C SER A 92 23.45 17.38 -0.22
N ASN A 93 23.12 18.67 -0.08
CA ASN A 93 21.86 19.22 -0.58
C ASN A 93 21.86 19.50 -2.08
N SER A 94 23.03 19.53 -2.73
CA SER A 94 23.17 19.77 -4.16
C SER A 94 24.55 19.37 -4.67
N PHE A 95 24.64 18.19 -5.30
CA PHE A 95 25.79 17.77 -6.09
C PHE A 95 25.41 17.73 -7.58
N ILE A 96 26.21 18.39 -8.43
CA ILE A 96 26.01 18.38 -9.88
C ILE A 96 27.28 17.86 -10.56
N LEU A 97 27.14 16.86 -11.44
CA LEU A 97 28.22 16.32 -12.25
C LEU A 97 27.84 16.39 -13.74
N SER A 98 28.70 16.96 -14.59
CA SER A 98 28.43 16.99 -16.03
C SER A 98 29.64 16.80 -16.94
N GLY A 99 29.51 15.97 -17.97
CA GLY A 99 30.50 15.87 -19.04
C GLY A 99 31.67 14.94 -18.76
N PHE A 100 31.53 13.88 -17.96
CA PHE A 100 32.65 12.98 -17.62
C PHE A 100 32.42 11.55 -18.11
N THR A 101 33.52 10.86 -18.47
CA THR A 101 33.54 9.38 -18.46
C THR A 101 34.15 8.90 -17.15
N ILE A 102 33.44 8.07 -16.39
CA ILE A 102 33.94 7.42 -15.17
C ILE A 102 34.11 5.93 -15.44
N THR A 103 35.34 5.43 -15.24
CA THR A 103 35.73 4.08 -15.67
C THR A 103 36.66 3.36 -14.70
N ASN A 104 36.63 2.02 -14.80
CA ASN A 104 37.49 1.11 -14.05
C ASN A 104 37.42 1.35 -12.54
N CYS A 105 36.27 1.71 -11.98
CA CYS A 105 36.11 1.84 -10.54
C CYS A 105 35.64 0.51 -9.93
N ASN A 106 36.00 0.24 -8.67
CA ASN A 106 35.73 -1.03 -8.01
C ASN A 106 35.54 -0.84 -6.51
N SER A 107 34.30 -0.84 -6.06
CA SER A 107 33.90 -0.54 -4.68
C SER A 107 32.93 -1.58 -4.13
N GLN A 108 32.67 -1.55 -2.82
CA GLN A 108 31.60 -2.36 -2.22
C GLN A 108 30.22 -1.83 -2.67
N THR A 109 30.00 -0.52 -2.57
CA THR A 109 28.76 0.12 -3.01
C THR A 109 29.09 1.18 -4.06
N GLY A 110 28.36 1.19 -5.17
CA GLY A 110 28.46 2.24 -6.18
C GLY A 110 29.85 2.31 -6.79
N GLY A 111 30.14 1.44 -7.76
CA GLY A 111 31.46 1.37 -8.37
C GLY A 111 31.96 2.73 -8.85
N ALA A 112 31.12 3.52 -9.53
CA ALA A 112 31.44 4.91 -9.86
C ALA A 112 30.93 5.90 -8.80
N ILE A 113 29.64 5.86 -8.47
CA ILE A 113 29.00 6.81 -7.54
C ILE A 113 28.28 6.03 -6.45
N SER A 114 28.58 6.38 -5.19
CA SER A 114 27.83 5.92 -4.01
C SER A 114 27.27 7.14 -3.28
N ALA A 115 25.94 7.26 -3.19
CA ALA A 115 25.28 8.40 -2.57
C ALA A 115 24.30 7.98 -1.46
N THR A 116 24.32 8.72 -0.36
CA THR A 116 23.43 8.53 0.80
C THR A 116 22.93 9.87 1.33
N ASP A 117 21.63 9.96 1.66
CA ASP A 117 21.00 11.16 2.25
C ASP A 117 21.34 12.47 1.49
N SER A 118 21.25 12.45 0.15
CA SER A 118 21.77 13.53 -0.70
C SER A 118 20.84 13.91 -1.87
N ASN A 119 21.13 15.03 -2.54
CA ASN A 119 20.53 15.40 -3.84
C ASN A 119 21.61 15.43 -4.92
N VAL A 120 21.49 14.56 -5.92
CA VAL A 120 22.52 14.28 -6.92
C VAL A 120 21.96 14.48 -8.32
N ASN A 121 22.60 15.32 -9.13
CA ASN A 121 22.22 15.59 -10.52
C ASN A 121 23.40 15.29 -11.45
N VAL A 122 23.23 14.32 -12.35
CA VAL A 122 24.25 13.90 -13.31
C VAL A 122 23.75 14.15 -14.72
N LYS A 123 24.55 14.83 -15.54
CA LYS A 123 24.21 15.16 -16.92
C LYS A 123 25.32 14.77 -17.87
N GLU A 124 24.98 14.38 -19.09
CA GLU A 124 25.94 14.23 -20.19
C GLU A 124 27.19 13.43 -19.77
N SER A 125 27.02 12.27 -19.14
CA SER A 125 28.13 11.50 -18.56
C SER A 125 28.08 10.03 -18.95
N LYS A 126 29.22 9.35 -18.90
CA LYS A 126 29.37 7.92 -19.22
C LYS A 126 29.92 7.14 -18.04
N PHE A 127 29.29 6.00 -17.74
CA PHE A 127 29.72 5.07 -16.71
C PHE A 127 30.07 3.72 -17.35
N ILE A 128 31.36 3.40 -17.40
CA ILE A 128 31.86 2.27 -18.20
C ILE A 128 32.79 1.37 -17.37
N ASN A 129 32.61 0.05 -17.43
CA ASN A 129 33.54 -0.92 -16.83
C ASN A 129 33.78 -0.70 -15.32
N ASN A 130 32.76 -0.26 -14.59
CA ASN A 130 32.79 -0.13 -13.14
C ASN A 130 32.24 -1.39 -12.46
N LYS A 131 32.73 -1.65 -11.25
CA LYS A 131 32.44 -2.86 -10.46
C LYS A 131 31.96 -2.49 -9.06
N GLY A 132 30.92 -3.18 -8.61
CA GLY A 132 30.30 -2.99 -7.29
C GLY A 132 29.92 -4.34 -6.66
N TYR A 133 29.81 -4.42 -5.34
CA TYR A 133 29.03 -5.51 -4.73
C TYR A 133 27.53 -5.23 -4.97
N GLN A 134 27.08 -4.01 -4.66
CA GLN A 134 25.78 -3.47 -5.02
C GLN A 134 25.94 -2.14 -5.76
N GLY A 135 25.22 -1.96 -6.87
CA GLY A 135 25.38 -0.76 -7.71
C GLY A 135 26.71 -0.78 -8.47
N GLY A 136 26.82 -1.56 -9.54
CA GLY A 136 28.06 -1.72 -10.31
C GLY A 136 28.60 -0.40 -10.87
N ALA A 137 27.72 0.50 -11.32
CA ALA A 137 28.07 1.90 -11.55
C ALA A 137 27.55 2.81 -10.41
N ILE A 138 26.25 2.76 -10.11
CA ILE A 138 25.61 3.74 -9.23
C ILE A 138 24.87 3.04 -8.08
N TYR A 139 25.08 3.52 -6.86
CA TYR A 139 24.35 3.11 -5.66
C TYR A 139 23.73 4.32 -4.97
N LEU A 140 22.45 4.25 -4.64
CA LEU A 140 21.67 5.31 -4.02
C LEU A 140 20.88 4.79 -2.81
N ASP A 141 20.99 5.49 -1.69
CA ASP A 141 20.17 5.27 -0.49
C ASP A 141 19.65 6.62 0.03
N LYS A 142 18.33 6.75 0.30
CA LYS A 142 17.71 7.99 0.78
C LYS A 142 18.09 9.25 0.00
N THR A 143 18.21 9.13 -1.32
CA THR A 143 18.77 10.16 -2.19
C THR A 143 17.74 10.61 -3.22
N ASN A 144 17.74 11.91 -3.57
CA ASN A 144 17.03 12.39 -4.76
C ASN A 144 18.02 12.44 -5.92
N PHE A 145 17.82 11.58 -6.91
CA PHE A 145 18.74 11.40 -8.03
C PHE A 145 18.13 11.81 -9.35
N ASN A 146 18.88 12.55 -10.16
CA ASN A 146 18.48 12.94 -11.50
C ASN A 146 19.61 12.62 -12.49
N LEU A 147 19.30 11.84 -13.52
CA LEU A 147 20.25 11.43 -14.55
C LEU A 147 19.73 11.83 -15.93
N GLU A 148 20.47 12.67 -16.65
CA GLU A 148 20.06 13.21 -17.94
C GLU A 148 21.11 12.96 -19.02
N ASN A 149 20.68 12.61 -20.24
CA ASN A 149 21.51 12.55 -21.43
C ASN A 149 22.80 11.71 -21.26
N SER A 150 22.72 10.62 -20.51
CA SER A 150 23.89 9.85 -20.06
C SER A 150 23.91 8.42 -20.60
N PHE A 151 25.01 7.71 -20.35
CA PHE A 151 25.22 6.35 -20.85
C PHE A 151 25.84 5.43 -19.79
N ILE A 152 25.23 4.26 -19.54
CA ILE A 152 25.71 3.28 -18.56
C ILE A 152 25.91 1.92 -19.26
N SER A 153 27.15 1.44 -19.32
CA SER A 153 27.43 0.16 -19.99
C SER A 153 28.63 -0.60 -19.46
N LYS A 154 28.66 -1.92 -19.67
CA LYS A 154 29.77 -2.80 -19.30
C LYS A 154 30.12 -2.79 -17.80
N ASN A 155 29.19 -2.35 -16.94
CA ASN A 155 29.39 -2.36 -15.50
C ASN A 155 28.95 -3.72 -14.93
N GLN A 156 29.51 -4.09 -13.77
CA GLN A 156 29.30 -5.40 -13.16
C GLN A 156 28.95 -5.25 -11.68
N ALA A 157 27.92 -5.96 -11.22
CA ALA A 157 27.64 -6.14 -9.79
C ALA A 157 27.82 -7.60 -9.37
N LEU A 158 28.30 -7.84 -8.15
CA LEU A 158 28.39 -9.19 -7.58
C LEU A 158 27.05 -9.70 -7.04
N ASP A 159 26.21 -8.81 -6.48
CA ASP A 159 24.89 -9.14 -5.95
C ASP A 159 23.77 -8.53 -6.82
N LYS A 160 23.57 -7.21 -6.76
CA LYS A 160 22.42 -6.52 -7.40
C LYS A 160 22.77 -5.16 -7.97
N GLY A 161 22.06 -4.77 -9.04
CA GLY A 161 22.14 -3.44 -9.66
C GLY A 161 23.44 -3.21 -10.41
N ALA A 162 23.77 -4.01 -11.42
CA ALA A 162 25.01 -3.88 -12.21
C ALA A 162 25.17 -2.49 -12.85
N ALA A 163 24.07 -1.88 -13.29
CA ALA A 163 24.01 -0.49 -13.69
C ALA A 163 23.70 0.39 -12.47
N ILE A 164 22.52 0.21 -11.87
CA ILE A 164 22.00 1.10 -10.82
C ILE A 164 21.33 0.29 -9.70
N TYR A 165 21.63 0.63 -8.45
CA TYR A 165 20.94 0.15 -7.26
C TYR A 165 20.32 1.33 -6.51
N ILE A 166 19.04 1.23 -6.16
CA ILE A 166 18.27 2.31 -5.54
C ILE A 166 17.46 1.78 -4.35
N SER A 167 17.62 2.41 -3.19
CA SER A 167 16.88 2.13 -1.95
C SER A 167 16.33 3.41 -1.35
N ASP A 168 15.06 3.41 -0.91
CA ASP A 168 14.41 4.51 -0.17
C ASP A 168 14.61 5.91 -0.81
N SER A 169 14.76 5.98 -2.12
CA SER A 169 15.20 7.17 -2.86
C SER A 169 14.11 7.66 -3.82
N SER A 170 14.27 8.83 -4.42
CA SER A 170 13.48 9.26 -5.59
C SER A 170 14.41 9.47 -6.77
N SER A 171 14.03 8.99 -7.97
CA SER A 171 14.93 8.98 -9.12
C SER A 171 14.23 9.41 -10.41
N ASN A 172 14.86 10.31 -11.16
CA ASN A 172 14.43 10.72 -12.50
C ASN A 172 15.52 10.36 -13.52
N ILE A 173 15.17 9.58 -14.55
CA ILE A 173 16.08 9.24 -15.63
C ILE A 173 15.51 9.72 -16.96
N LEU A 174 16.25 10.62 -17.61
CA LEU A 174 15.85 11.33 -18.82
C LEU A 174 16.85 11.06 -19.95
N SER A 175 16.35 10.65 -21.12
CA SER A 175 17.14 10.51 -22.35
C SER A 175 18.47 9.76 -22.18
N THR A 176 18.47 8.71 -21.37
CA THR A 176 19.68 7.96 -20.97
C THR A 176 19.64 6.57 -21.58
N GLU A 177 20.80 6.06 -22.02
CA GLU A 177 20.92 4.71 -22.56
C GLU A 177 21.67 3.79 -21.58
N ILE A 178 21.05 2.66 -21.23
CA ILE A 178 21.60 1.63 -20.34
C ILE A 178 21.69 0.33 -21.12
N LYS A 179 22.89 -0.25 -21.26
CA LYS A 179 23.06 -1.52 -21.98
C LYS A 179 24.29 -2.33 -21.58
N CYS A 180 24.19 -3.65 -21.73
CA CYS A 180 25.31 -4.59 -21.60
C CYS A 180 26.02 -4.49 -20.25
N ASN A 181 25.28 -4.39 -19.14
CA ASN A 181 25.83 -4.51 -17.79
C ASN A 181 25.64 -5.96 -17.30
N THR A 182 26.60 -6.54 -16.58
CA THR A 182 26.60 -7.95 -16.20
C THR A 182 26.09 -8.13 -14.76
N GLY A 183 24.92 -8.78 -14.63
CA GLY A 183 24.15 -8.93 -13.39
C GLY A 183 22.74 -8.34 -13.52
N ASN A 184 21.92 -8.37 -12.46
CA ASN A 184 20.63 -7.65 -12.43
C ASN A 184 20.90 -6.16 -12.67
N GLU A 185 20.61 -5.62 -13.86
CA GLU A 185 21.13 -4.31 -14.28
C GLU A 185 20.58 -3.17 -13.42
N ILE A 186 19.28 -3.15 -13.13
CA ILE A 186 18.66 -2.17 -12.25
C ILE A 186 17.96 -2.88 -11.09
N GLN A 187 18.21 -2.43 -9.86
CA GLN A 187 17.55 -2.90 -8.65
C GLN A 187 16.87 -1.74 -7.93
N LEU A 188 15.57 -1.88 -7.64
CA LEU A 188 14.76 -0.94 -6.87
C LEU A 188 14.25 -1.60 -5.57
N ILE A 189 14.35 -0.88 -4.46
CA ILE A 189 13.85 -1.29 -3.13
C ILE A 189 13.15 -0.08 -2.48
N GLY A 190 11.87 -0.22 -2.10
CA GLY A 190 11.10 0.84 -1.44
C GLY A 190 11.05 2.19 -2.18
N THR A 191 11.13 2.22 -3.52
CA THR A 191 11.41 3.45 -4.28
C THR A 191 10.58 3.61 -5.55
N SER A 192 10.28 4.85 -5.91
CA SER A 192 9.70 5.20 -7.21
C SER A 192 10.74 5.83 -8.14
N MET A 193 10.82 5.34 -9.38
CA MET A 193 11.63 5.90 -10.45
C MET A 193 10.74 6.44 -11.57
N MET A 194 11.02 7.65 -12.06
CA MET A 194 10.42 8.19 -13.28
C MET A 194 11.38 8.06 -14.47
N LEU A 195 10.84 7.65 -15.61
CA LEU A 195 11.55 7.53 -16.88
C LEU A 195 10.90 8.43 -17.93
N PHE A 196 11.73 9.20 -18.62
CA PHE A 196 11.29 9.98 -19.77
C PHE A 196 12.27 9.78 -20.93
N SER A 197 11.74 9.44 -22.11
CA SER A 197 12.54 9.20 -23.32
C SER A 197 13.70 8.21 -23.11
N THR A 198 13.52 7.25 -22.19
CA THR A 198 14.50 6.22 -21.82
C THR A 198 13.83 4.86 -21.93
N ASP A 199 14.37 3.97 -22.77
CA ASP A 199 13.80 2.63 -22.97
C ASP A 199 14.61 1.57 -22.22
N LEU A 200 13.96 0.89 -21.27
CA LEU A 200 14.54 -0.20 -20.50
C LEU A 200 14.11 -1.59 -21.03
N SER A 201 13.51 -1.68 -22.22
CA SER A 201 12.98 -2.95 -22.78
C SER A 201 14.02 -4.06 -22.92
N LYS A 202 15.31 -3.72 -22.98
CA LYS A 202 16.45 -4.64 -23.08
C LYS A 202 17.34 -4.65 -21.83
N VAL A 203 16.87 -4.07 -20.74
CA VAL A 203 17.59 -3.94 -19.47
C VAL A 203 16.91 -4.87 -18.46
N ALA A 204 17.71 -5.65 -17.72
CA ALA A 204 17.17 -6.45 -16.63
C ALA A 204 16.84 -5.55 -15.44
N VAL A 205 15.56 -5.47 -15.09
CA VAL A 205 15.05 -4.57 -14.04
C VAL A 205 14.33 -5.41 -12.99
N ASN A 206 14.76 -5.26 -11.74
CA ASN A 206 14.16 -5.92 -10.58
C ASN A 206 13.62 -4.87 -9.61
N CYS A 207 12.35 -4.99 -9.25
CA CYS A 207 11.65 -4.11 -8.32
C CYS A 207 11.09 -4.95 -7.18
N ASP A 208 11.16 -4.47 -5.94
CA ASP A 208 10.36 -5.03 -4.85
C ASP A 208 8.89 -4.55 -4.92
N ASP A 209 8.03 -5.13 -4.10
CA ASP A 209 6.58 -4.87 -4.12
C ASP A 209 6.20 -3.42 -3.75
N SER A 210 7.13 -2.70 -3.10
CA SER A 210 7.00 -1.28 -2.75
C SER A 210 7.61 -0.33 -3.78
N SER A 211 8.19 -0.87 -4.85
CA SER A 211 8.86 -0.08 -5.89
C SER A 211 8.04 0.04 -7.16
N SER A 212 8.16 1.17 -7.84
CA SER A 212 7.48 1.42 -9.11
C SER A 212 8.37 2.16 -10.10
N ILE A 213 8.14 1.90 -11.39
CA ILE A 213 8.70 2.67 -12.50
C ILE A 213 7.55 3.31 -13.25
N ASP A 214 7.50 4.64 -13.26
CA ASP A 214 6.58 5.42 -14.09
C ASP A 214 7.30 5.83 -15.37
N SER A 215 6.76 5.47 -16.53
CA SER A 215 7.38 5.70 -17.83
C SER A 215 6.46 6.53 -18.73
N ASP A 216 7.05 7.49 -19.46
CA ASP A 216 6.33 8.35 -20.40
C ASP A 216 5.65 7.59 -21.55
N ASN A 217 6.11 6.36 -21.84
CA ASN A 217 5.51 5.46 -22.82
C ASN A 217 4.46 4.50 -22.23
N GLY A 218 4.22 4.53 -20.91
CA GLY A 218 3.26 3.66 -20.21
C GLY A 218 3.69 2.19 -20.13
N ALA A 219 4.94 1.85 -20.45
CA ALA A 219 5.47 0.50 -20.35
C ALA A 219 5.84 0.16 -18.90
N SER A 220 5.44 -1.03 -18.44
CA SER A 220 5.88 -1.57 -17.15
C SER A 220 7.23 -2.27 -17.31
N TYR A 221 8.24 -1.77 -16.60
CA TYR A 221 9.60 -2.33 -16.62
C TYR A 221 9.91 -3.20 -15.39
N CYS A 222 9.11 -3.11 -14.33
CA CYS A 222 9.23 -3.91 -13.11
C CYS A 222 8.73 -5.35 -13.32
N SER A 223 9.42 -6.15 -14.15
CA SER A 223 9.26 -7.62 -14.34
C SER A 223 10.14 -8.19 -15.48
N LEU A 224 11.12 -7.44 -16.02
CA LEU A 224 11.94 -7.91 -17.14
C LEU A 224 13.06 -8.86 -16.66
N SER A 225 12.75 -10.16 -16.55
CA SER A 225 13.75 -11.22 -16.36
C SER A 225 14.34 -11.67 -17.71
N ASN A 226 15.45 -11.04 -18.10
CA ASN A 226 16.38 -11.38 -19.19
C ASN A 226 15.87 -11.39 -20.64
N ASN A 227 16.35 -10.41 -21.42
CA ASN A 227 16.78 -10.67 -22.80
C ASN A 227 17.97 -9.77 -23.18
N GLN A 228 19.17 -10.10 -22.70
CA GLN A 228 20.39 -9.46 -23.20
C GLN A 228 20.72 -10.00 -24.59
N GLN A 229 20.39 -9.23 -25.64
CA GLN A 229 21.07 -9.34 -26.94
C GLN A 229 22.26 -8.36 -26.93
N CYS A 230 23.39 -8.76 -26.35
CA CYS A 230 24.66 -8.09 -26.59
C CYS A 230 25.44 -8.91 -27.62
N THR A 231 25.26 -8.61 -28.91
CA THR A 231 26.23 -9.02 -29.93
C THR A 231 27.46 -8.14 -29.77
N LEU A 232 28.58 -8.73 -29.31
CA LEU A 232 29.87 -8.05 -29.33
C LEU A 232 30.20 -7.75 -30.80
N GLU A 233 30.26 -6.48 -31.19
CA GLU A 233 30.89 -6.13 -32.46
C GLU A 233 32.37 -6.54 -32.39
N PRO A 234 32.87 -7.25 -33.42
CA PRO A 234 34.25 -7.69 -33.44
C PRO A 234 35.16 -6.46 -33.56
N ASN A 235 36.01 -6.26 -32.56
CA ASN A 235 37.14 -5.35 -32.66
C ASN A 235 37.92 -5.67 -33.94
N SER A 236 38.12 -4.63 -34.75
CA SER A 236 39.16 -4.62 -35.76
C SER A 236 40.51 -4.89 -35.08
N ALA A 237 41.14 -6.02 -35.43
CA ALA A 237 42.47 -6.03 -36.03
C ALA A 237 43.01 -7.47 -36.18
N ILE A 238 43.69 -7.63 -37.32
CA ILE A 238 44.64 -8.69 -37.69
C ILE A 238 44.00 -9.99 -38.22
N GLN A 239 43.77 -9.95 -39.54
CA GLN A 239 43.94 -11.11 -40.41
C GLN A 239 45.19 -11.90 -40.03
N LYS A 240 45.00 -13.17 -39.71
CA LYS A 240 45.95 -14.20 -40.11
C LYS A 240 45.16 -15.31 -40.76
N ASP A 241 45.34 -15.39 -42.07
CA ASP A 241 44.98 -16.55 -42.88
C ASP A 241 45.42 -17.84 -42.20
N LEU A 242 44.53 -18.83 -42.22
CA LEU A 242 44.84 -20.14 -42.79
C LEU A 242 43.53 -20.89 -43.04
N THR A 243 43.25 -21.05 -44.33
CA THR A 243 42.22 -21.88 -44.94
C THR A 243 42.25 -23.33 -44.45
N GLY A 244 41.07 -23.90 -44.20
CA GLY A 244 40.90 -25.34 -44.03
C GLY A 244 39.42 -25.73 -44.02
N SER A 245 38.92 -26.19 -45.16
CA SER A 245 37.61 -26.80 -45.37
C SER A 245 37.45 -28.14 -44.65
N SER A 246 36.25 -28.46 -44.13
CA SER A 246 35.44 -29.64 -44.55
C SER A 246 34.35 -30.04 -43.53
N SER A 247 33.13 -30.22 -44.05
CA SER A 247 32.08 -31.24 -43.78
C SER A 247 31.99 -32.01 -42.44
N ASP A 248 30.74 -32.13 -41.98
CA ASP A 248 30.07 -33.27 -41.33
C ASP A 248 30.93 -34.38 -40.71
N SER A 249 30.71 -34.64 -39.41
CA SER A 249 30.06 -35.85 -38.89
C SER A 249 30.42 -36.09 -37.42
N SER A 250 29.44 -36.65 -36.70
CA SER A 250 29.53 -37.16 -35.32
C SER A 250 30.69 -38.13 -35.09
N SER A 251 31.44 -37.94 -34.00
CA SER A 251 31.86 -39.02 -33.10
C SER A 251 32.46 -38.45 -31.81
N GLU A 252 32.13 -39.11 -30.70
CA GLU A 252 32.63 -38.88 -29.36
C GLU A 252 34.16 -38.95 -29.26
N SER A 253 34.75 -38.15 -28.37
CA SER A 253 35.53 -38.66 -27.24
C SER A 253 35.95 -37.52 -26.30
N ASP A 254 35.66 -37.73 -25.02
CA ASP A 254 36.41 -37.37 -23.81
C ASP A 254 37.28 -36.11 -23.82
N PHE A 255 37.00 -35.19 -22.89
CA PHE A 255 37.97 -34.85 -21.82
C PHE A 255 37.21 -34.24 -20.62
N LEU A 256 36.71 -35.11 -19.75
CA LEU A 256 36.38 -34.81 -18.36
C LEU A 256 37.67 -34.48 -17.59
N SER A 257 37.89 -33.22 -17.23
CA SER A 257 38.92 -32.91 -16.22
C SER A 257 38.33 -33.13 -14.81
N ILE A 258 38.25 -34.39 -14.40
CA ILE A 258 37.95 -34.77 -13.01
C ILE A 258 39.13 -34.29 -12.16
N GLN A 259 38.92 -33.29 -11.31
CA GLN A 259 39.92 -32.85 -10.33
C GLN A 259 39.49 -33.32 -8.93
N PRO A 260 40.31 -34.13 -8.23
CA PRO A 260 40.02 -34.56 -6.87
C PRO A 260 40.25 -33.41 -5.88
N GLY A 261 39.24 -33.10 -5.06
CA GLY A 261 39.41 -32.20 -3.91
C GLY A 261 38.28 -31.19 -3.70
N TRP A 262 38.26 -30.65 -2.48
CA TRP A 262 37.35 -29.64 -1.99
C TRP A 262 37.89 -28.26 -2.30
N LYS A 263 37.16 -27.50 -3.12
CA LYS A 263 37.49 -26.11 -3.46
C LYS A 263 37.25 -25.23 -2.25
N PHE A 264 38.25 -24.47 -1.84
CA PHE A 264 38.11 -23.50 -0.76
C PHE A 264 38.02 -22.06 -1.29
N ARG A 265 36.96 -21.35 -0.90
CA ARG A 265 36.79 -19.91 -1.16
C ARG A 265 36.71 -19.16 0.17
N SER A 266 37.70 -18.31 0.46
CA SER A 266 37.64 -17.42 1.63
C SER A 266 36.87 -16.14 1.33
N PHE A 267 36.07 -15.67 2.28
CA PHE A 267 35.49 -14.33 2.24
C PHE A 267 36.41 -13.37 2.99
N GLN A 268 36.85 -12.27 2.36
CA GLN A 268 37.99 -11.50 2.87
C GLN A 268 37.59 -10.26 3.70
N SER A 269 38.04 -10.24 4.95
CA SER A 269 38.43 -9.02 5.70
C SER A 269 39.85 -9.11 6.26
N CYS A 270 40.61 -10.18 5.95
CA CYS A 270 42.00 -10.37 6.35
C CYS A 270 42.79 -11.11 5.25
N ILE A 271 44.05 -10.74 5.02
CA ILE A 271 44.98 -11.49 4.17
C ILE A 271 45.32 -12.80 4.89
N ILE A 272 44.84 -13.93 4.37
CA ILE A 272 45.15 -15.27 4.88
C ILE A 272 46.53 -15.65 4.31
N PRO A 273 47.59 -15.82 5.13
CA PRO A 273 48.85 -16.36 4.63
C PRO A 273 48.62 -17.79 4.12
N GLU A 274 49.29 -18.17 3.02
CA GLU A 274 49.13 -19.49 2.39
C GLU A 274 49.17 -20.62 3.43
N PRO A 275 48.04 -21.30 3.66
CA PRO A 275 47.99 -22.34 4.67
C PRO A 275 48.73 -23.60 4.18
N THR A 276 49.69 -24.09 4.96
CA THR A 276 50.51 -25.28 4.66
C THR A 276 49.73 -26.60 4.49
N GLN A 277 48.43 -26.62 4.82
CA GLN A 277 47.53 -27.78 4.70
C GLN A 277 46.79 -27.84 3.36
N PHE A 278 46.85 -26.76 2.56
CA PHE A 278 46.23 -26.69 1.23
C PHE A 278 47.36 -26.88 0.21
N GLN A 279 47.45 -28.06 -0.39
CA GLN A 279 48.45 -28.38 -1.41
C GLN A 279 47.82 -29.21 -2.52
N GLY A 280 48.06 -28.80 -3.77
CA GLY A 280 47.70 -29.52 -5.00
C GLY A 280 48.32 -28.85 -6.22
N ASP A 281 48.96 -29.65 -7.07
CA ASP A 281 49.57 -29.22 -8.34
C ASP A 281 48.64 -29.60 -9.51
N ILE A 282 48.32 -28.65 -10.39
CA ILE A 282 47.58 -28.94 -11.63
C ILE A 282 48.59 -29.19 -12.75
N ILE A 283 48.54 -30.36 -13.39
CA ILE A 283 49.30 -30.68 -14.60
C ILE A 283 48.38 -30.52 -15.81
N ILE A 284 48.71 -29.60 -16.72
CA ILE A 284 47.96 -29.37 -17.96
C ILE A 284 48.57 -30.27 -19.07
N PRO A 285 47.80 -31.14 -19.75
CA PRO A 285 48.36 -32.07 -20.73
C PRO A 285 48.80 -31.48 -22.08
N SER A 286 48.80 -30.16 -22.28
CA SER A 286 49.21 -29.54 -23.55
C SER A 286 50.34 -28.50 -23.43
N GLU A 287 50.65 -28.02 -22.23
CA GLU A 287 51.86 -27.24 -21.95
C GLU A 287 52.31 -27.60 -20.53
N CYS A 288 53.55 -28.06 -20.35
CA CYS A 288 54.12 -28.39 -19.04
C CYS A 288 54.25 -27.13 -18.16
N GLY A 289 53.14 -26.68 -17.59
CA GLY A 289 53.06 -25.64 -16.57
C GLY A 289 52.31 -26.17 -15.36
N VAL A 290 52.94 -26.10 -14.18
CA VAL A 290 52.32 -26.42 -12.90
C VAL A 290 51.71 -25.14 -12.34
N ILE A 291 50.40 -25.14 -12.05
CA ILE A 291 49.72 -24.01 -11.39
C ILE A 291 49.39 -24.43 -9.94
N PRO A 292 49.90 -23.73 -8.91
CA PRO A 292 49.52 -23.97 -7.52
C PRO A 292 48.08 -23.49 -7.25
N THR A 293 47.23 -24.31 -6.60
CA THR A 293 45.86 -23.92 -6.23
C THR A 293 45.44 -24.40 -4.82
N ASN A 294 44.53 -23.67 -4.16
CA ASN A 294 44.10 -23.90 -2.77
C ASN A 294 42.94 -24.93 -2.66
N TYR A 295 43.25 -26.23 -2.56
CA TYR A 295 42.25 -27.31 -2.37
C TYR A 295 42.56 -28.17 -1.12
N LEU A 296 41.54 -28.85 -0.58
CA LEU A 296 41.70 -29.91 0.42
C LEU A 296 41.33 -31.28 -0.18
N ILE A 297 42.08 -32.33 0.12
CA ILE A 297 41.77 -33.70 -0.37
C ILE A 297 40.48 -34.24 0.28
N ASN A 298 40.30 -33.96 1.56
CA ASN A 298 39.13 -34.34 2.36
C ASN A 298 38.61 -33.09 3.09
N PRO A 299 37.34 -33.03 3.53
CA PRO A 299 36.81 -31.91 4.30
C PRO A 299 37.28 -31.99 5.77
N GLU A 300 38.59 -32.14 5.96
CA GLU A 300 39.24 -32.34 7.26
C GLU A 300 40.46 -31.44 7.39
N PHE A 301 40.50 -30.64 8.46
CA PHE A 301 41.66 -29.85 8.82
C PHE A 301 41.78 -29.69 10.33
N SER A 302 43.01 -29.55 10.82
CA SER A 302 43.30 -29.41 12.24
C SER A 302 44.24 -28.24 12.51
N ASN A 303 43.98 -27.48 13.58
CA ASN A 303 44.77 -26.30 13.96
C ASN A 303 44.89 -25.23 12.87
N TRP A 304 43.82 -24.99 12.12
CA TRP A 304 43.81 -24.02 11.04
C TRP A 304 43.83 -22.57 11.57
N ILE A 305 44.84 -21.80 11.14
CA ILE A 305 45.04 -20.38 11.46
C ILE A 305 45.11 -20.10 12.98
N ARG A 306 46.04 -20.76 13.66
CA ARG A 306 46.21 -20.76 15.14
C ARG A 306 46.37 -19.37 15.79
N SER A 307 46.71 -18.31 15.04
CA SER A 307 47.14 -17.00 15.57
C SER A 307 46.40 -15.78 15.01
N ALA A 308 45.42 -15.95 14.12
CA ALA A 308 44.66 -14.80 13.60
C ALA A 308 43.70 -14.26 14.65
N LYS A 309 43.84 -12.96 14.97
CA LYS A 309 42.95 -12.19 15.85
C LYS A 309 41.68 -11.70 15.16
N CYS A 310 41.53 -11.90 13.85
CA CYS A 310 40.35 -11.49 13.08
C CYS A 310 39.37 -12.65 12.85
N PRO A 311 38.07 -12.34 12.64
CA PRO A 311 37.09 -13.33 12.22
C PRO A 311 37.49 -13.99 10.91
N VAL A 312 37.26 -15.29 10.78
CA VAL A 312 37.58 -16.10 9.60
C VAL A 312 36.29 -16.71 9.06
N SER A 313 36.08 -16.60 7.75
CA SER A 313 34.93 -17.22 7.05
C SER A 313 35.33 -17.77 5.69
N GLY A 314 34.69 -18.85 5.26
CA GLY A 314 34.90 -19.42 3.94
C GLY A 314 33.88 -20.49 3.58
N ILE A 315 33.98 -20.96 2.33
CA ILE A 315 33.17 -22.03 1.76
C ILE A 315 34.10 -23.15 1.28
N LEU A 316 33.78 -24.39 1.64
CA LEU A 316 34.30 -25.60 1.03
C LEU A 316 33.23 -26.23 0.14
N GLU A 317 33.57 -26.51 -1.12
CA GLU A 317 32.64 -27.08 -2.11
C GLU A 317 33.23 -28.31 -2.78
N SER A 318 32.44 -29.38 -2.90
CA SER A 318 32.73 -30.53 -3.75
C SER A 318 31.48 -31.35 -4.03
N ASP A 319 31.49 -32.20 -5.06
CA ASP A 319 30.46 -33.21 -5.28
C ASP A 319 30.91 -34.60 -4.78
N ILE A 320 29.95 -35.47 -4.45
CA ILE A 320 30.17 -36.87 -4.06
C ILE A 320 29.39 -37.80 -4.98
N GLN A 321 29.97 -38.96 -5.30
CA GLN A 321 29.29 -39.99 -6.08
C GLN A 321 28.84 -41.13 -5.17
N ILE A 322 27.62 -41.61 -5.40
CA ILE A 322 27.08 -42.79 -4.71
C ILE A 322 26.72 -43.89 -5.71
N ASN A 323 26.81 -45.13 -5.27
CA ASN A 323 26.55 -46.31 -6.11
C ASN A 323 25.21 -47.02 -5.80
N LYS A 324 24.52 -46.61 -4.74
CA LYS A 324 23.23 -47.16 -4.31
C LYS A 324 22.34 -46.09 -3.70
N THR A 325 21.05 -46.12 -4.04
CA THR A 325 20.01 -45.35 -3.34
C THR A 325 19.74 -45.93 -1.96
N ILE A 326 20.34 -45.35 -0.92
CA ILE A 326 20.19 -45.75 0.49
C ILE A 326 20.39 -44.53 1.39
N ASP A 327 20.00 -44.67 2.66
CA ASP A 327 20.29 -43.67 3.68
C ASP A 327 21.80 -43.62 3.98
N TYR A 328 22.37 -42.42 4.02
CA TYR A 328 23.75 -42.17 4.41
C TYR A 328 23.79 -41.38 5.71
N ASP A 329 24.55 -41.87 6.68
CA ASP A 329 24.80 -41.22 7.96
C ASP A 329 26.04 -40.33 7.84
N PHE A 330 25.86 -39.04 8.11
CA PHE A 330 26.91 -38.05 8.18
C PHE A 330 27.28 -37.76 9.64
N LYS A 331 28.57 -37.57 9.88
CA LYS A 331 29.17 -37.20 11.16
C LYS A 331 29.98 -35.93 11.00
N LEU A 332 29.57 -34.88 11.69
CA LEU A 332 30.27 -33.60 11.74
C LEU A 332 30.96 -33.43 13.10
N GLU A 333 32.29 -33.22 13.08
CA GLU A 333 33.09 -32.83 14.24
C GLU A 333 33.81 -31.50 13.96
N ALA A 334 33.55 -30.47 14.76
CA ALA A 334 34.20 -29.18 14.62
C ALA A 334 34.59 -28.58 15.98
N THR A 335 35.64 -27.76 16.03
CA THR A 335 36.10 -27.07 17.26
C THR A 335 36.44 -25.62 16.93
N ASN A 336 35.98 -24.67 17.74
CA ASN A 336 36.11 -23.22 17.53
C ASN A 336 35.69 -22.73 16.12
N LEU A 337 34.68 -23.39 15.53
CA LEU A 337 34.12 -23.08 14.22
C LEU A 337 32.60 -23.23 14.27
N GLY A 338 31.89 -22.22 13.79
CA GLY A 338 30.52 -22.33 13.31
C GLY A 338 30.50 -22.96 11.93
N VAL A 339 29.61 -23.93 11.72
CA VAL A 339 29.56 -24.72 10.49
C VAL A 339 28.11 -24.90 10.02
N VAL A 340 27.87 -24.70 8.72
CA VAL A 340 26.64 -25.12 8.04
C VAL A 340 27.02 -26.04 6.89
N VAL A 341 26.37 -27.19 6.78
CA VAL A 341 26.62 -28.17 5.71
C VAL A 341 25.35 -28.32 4.90
N TYR A 342 25.46 -28.13 3.59
CA TYR A 342 24.45 -28.42 2.60
C TYR A 342 24.83 -29.68 1.84
N VAL A 343 23.86 -30.54 1.57
CA VAL A 343 23.96 -31.61 0.57
C VAL A 343 22.83 -31.39 -0.42
N ASP A 344 23.07 -31.30 -1.73
CA ASP A 344 22.07 -30.93 -2.76
C ASP A 344 21.20 -29.73 -2.37
N ASN A 345 21.85 -28.63 -1.96
CA ASN A 345 21.19 -27.40 -1.48
C ASN A 345 20.26 -27.55 -0.26
N THR A 346 20.18 -28.73 0.37
CA THR A 346 19.43 -28.96 1.60
C THR A 346 20.35 -28.88 2.81
N VAL A 347 19.98 -28.08 3.81
CA VAL A 347 20.75 -27.93 5.06
C VAL A 347 20.71 -29.25 5.83
N LEU A 348 21.87 -29.89 5.96
CA LEU A 348 22.04 -31.11 6.73
C LEU A 348 22.46 -30.80 8.17
N PHE A 349 23.41 -29.88 8.36
CA PHE A 349 23.85 -29.40 9.65
C PHE A 349 23.75 -27.88 9.70
N ASP A 350 23.12 -27.35 10.75
CA ASP A 350 23.16 -25.92 11.07
C ASP A 350 23.69 -25.74 12.49
N SER A 351 24.90 -25.21 12.60
CA SER A 351 25.55 -24.87 13.86
C SER A 351 26.44 -23.65 13.66
N TYR A 352 25.97 -22.67 12.88
CA TYR A 352 26.75 -21.51 12.46
C TYR A 352 27.23 -20.62 13.63
N PHE A 353 26.52 -20.61 14.75
CA PHE A 353 26.85 -19.78 15.93
C PHE A 353 27.53 -20.54 17.08
N SER A 354 27.88 -21.83 16.90
CA SER A 354 28.51 -22.63 17.96
C SER A 354 30.03 -22.47 17.96
N ASN A 355 30.62 -22.10 19.10
CA ASN A 355 32.02 -21.64 19.17
C ASN A 355 32.97 -22.52 20.01
N GLU A 356 32.52 -23.64 20.59
CA GLU A 356 33.39 -24.49 21.44
C GLU A 356 33.72 -25.83 20.77
N LYS A 357 32.79 -26.80 20.79
CA LYS A 357 32.92 -28.10 20.12
C LYS A 357 31.56 -28.56 19.58
N ILE A 358 31.54 -28.97 18.33
CA ILE A 358 30.38 -29.54 17.64
C ILE A 358 30.67 -31.02 17.40
N LYS A 359 29.73 -31.88 17.79
CA LYS A 359 29.69 -33.28 17.39
C LYS A 359 28.24 -33.65 17.09
N SER A 360 27.91 -33.86 15.83
CA SER A 360 26.53 -34.08 15.38
C SER A 360 26.44 -35.19 14.35
N PHE A 361 25.27 -35.84 14.31
CA PHE A 361 24.96 -36.94 13.40
C PHE A 361 23.63 -36.65 12.70
N ARG A 362 23.60 -36.87 11.38
CA ARG A 362 22.40 -36.68 10.55
C ARG A 362 22.38 -37.72 9.45
N THR A 363 21.18 -38.14 9.06
CA THR A 363 20.98 -39.12 8.00
C THR A 363 20.27 -38.45 6.84
N LYS A 364 20.72 -38.71 5.61
CA LYS A 364 20.08 -38.24 4.39
C LYS A 364 19.96 -39.39 3.39
N LEU A 365 18.77 -39.58 2.81
CA LEU A 365 18.56 -40.48 1.68
C LEU A 365 19.22 -39.86 0.45
N LEU A 366 20.19 -40.56 -0.14
CA LEU A 366 20.81 -40.16 -1.40
C LEU A 366 20.43 -41.17 -2.48
N SER A 367 20.20 -40.71 -3.71
CA SER A 367 19.73 -41.54 -4.82
C SER A 367 20.80 -41.79 -5.85
N SER A 368 21.11 -43.06 -6.15
CA SER A 368 22.05 -43.42 -7.22
C SER A 368 21.53 -43.13 -8.63
N LYS A 369 20.31 -42.62 -8.78
CA LYS A 369 19.83 -42.04 -10.05
C LYS A 369 20.48 -40.69 -10.34
N GLN A 370 20.87 -39.96 -9.30
CA GLN A 370 21.66 -38.75 -9.43
C GLN A 370 23.13 -39.16 -9.39
N GLU A 371 23.85 -38.90 -10.49
CA GLU A 371 25.22 -39.38 -10.65
C GLU A 371 26.19 -38.73 -9.65
N TYR A 372 25.88 -37.49 -9.23
CA TYR A 372 26.68 -36.71 -8.29
C TYR A 372 25.79 -35.85 -7.37
N HIS A 373 26.09 -35.86 -6.07
CA HIS A 373 25.44 -35.03 -5.06
C HIS A 373 26.34 -33.88 -4.64
N SER A 374 25.84 -32.65 -4.65
CA SER A 374 26.66 -31.49 -4.26
C SER A 374 26.79 -31.41 -2.74
N VAL A 375 27.97 -31.06 -2.23
CA VAL A 375 28.20 -30.82 -0.81
C VAL A 375 28.89 -29.47 -0.63
N THR A 376 28.25 -28.58 0.13
CA THR A 376 28.76 -27.24 0.42
C THR A 376 28.88 -27.07 1.93
N ILE A 377 30.03 -26.62 2.42
CA ILE A 377 30.28 -26.39 3.84
C ILE A 377 30.65 -24.92 4.03
N LEU A 378 29.79 -24.17 4.70
CA LEU A 378 30.07 -22.82 5.17
C LEU A 378 30.76 -22.91 6.53
N ILE A 379 31.87 -22.19 6.69
CA ILE A 379 32.60 -22.09 7.95
C ILE A 379 32.74 -20.63 8.38
N PHE A 380 32.60 -20.40 9.68
CA PHE A 380 32.80 -19.10 10.32
C PHE A 380 33.45 -19.27 11.70
N SER A 381 34.32 -18.33 12.11
CA SER A 381 34.85 -18.28 13.46
C SER A 381 35.31 -16.89 13.84
N ALA A 382 34.77 -16.36 14.93
CA ALA A 382 35.21 -15.10 15.54
C ALA A 382 36.27 -15.31 16.64
N SER A 383 36.55 -16.54 17.06
CA SER A 383 37.45 -16.85 18.17
C SER A 383 38.88 -17.12 17.68
N SER A 384 39.89 -16.72 18.44
CA SER A 384 41.32 -16.95 18.12
C SER A 384 41.84 -18.33 18.57
N GLY A 385 40.94 -19.30 18.78
CA GLY A 385 41.27 -20.64 19.29
C GLY A 385 41.79 -21.59 18.20
N GLN A 386 42.18 -22.82 18.58
CA GLN A 386 42.50 -23.87 17.62
C GLN A 386 41.24 -24.28 16.86
N ARG A 387 41.23 -24.06 15.53
CA ARG A 387 40.10 -24.37 14.64
C ARG A 387 40.32 -25.73 13.95
N SER A 388 39.33 -26.60 14.01
CA SER A 388 39.39 -27.91 13.34
C SER A 388 38.02 -28.35 12.84
N LEU A 389 37.99 -29.00 11.68
CA LEU A 389 36.79 -29.55 11.03
C LEU A 389 37.06 -30.99 10.60
N SER A 390 36.07 -31.87 10.72
CA SER A 390 36.02 -33.19 10.09
C SER A 390 34.57 -33.52 9.75
N LEU A 391 34.31 -33.78 8.46
CA LEU A 391 33.04 -34.31 7.97
C LEU A 391 33.28 -35.72 7.40
N LYS A 392 32.57 -36.71 7.95
CA LYS A 392 32.63 -38.11 7.53
C LYS A 392 31.23 -38.63 7.22
N TRP A 393 31.17 -39.70 6.43
CA TRP A 393 29.91 -40.38 6.13
C TRP A 393 30.05 -41.90 6.18
N LYS A 394 28.92 -42.60 6.25
CA LYS A 394 28.83 -44.04 5.99
C LYS A 394 27.47 -44.33 5.37
N SER A 395 27.38 -45.36 4.56
CA SER A 395 26.09 -45.90 4.16
C SER A 395 25.43 -46.64 5.31
N SER A 396 24.10 -46.70 5.36
CA SER A 396 23.37 -47.41 6.41
C SER A 396 23.66 -48.91 6.47
N ASP A 397 24.16 -49.49 5.37
CA ASP A 397 24.60 -50.90 5.27
C ASP A 397 26.09 -51.11 5.61
N SER A 398 26.85 -50.06 5.94
CA SER A 398 28.27 -50.13 6.32
C SER A 398 28.52 -49.76 7.79
N GLY A 399 29.57 -50.37 8.37
CA GLY A 399 29.85 -50.26 9.81
C GLY A 399 30.69 -49.04 10.22
N GLU A 400 31.58 -48.54 9.36
CA GLU A 400 32.58 -47.53 9.71
C GLU A 400 32.42 -46.23 8.92
N TYR A 401 32.65 -45.10 9.60
CA TYR A 401 32.67 -43.77 8.99
C TYR A 401 33.94 -43.55 8.17
N GLN A 402 33.77 -43.28 6.89
CA GLN A 402 34.85 -42.97 5.94
C GLN A 402 34.88 -41.48 5.59
N SER A 403 36.00 -41.01 5.04
CA SER A 403 36.13 -39.66 4.50
C SER A 403 35.26 -39.50 3.24
N LEU A 404 34.77 -38.28 3.00
CA LEU A 404 34.04 -37.97 1.77
C LEU A 404 35.05 -37.80 0.62
N ASN A 405 35.23 -38.86 -0.17
CA ASN A 405 35.93 -38.79 -1.45
C ASN A 405 35.13 -37.89 -2.40
N SER A 406 35.82 -36.96 -3.06
CA SER A 406 35.18 -35.79 -3.64
C SER A 406 35.58 -35.60 -5.11
N TYR A 407 34.61 -35.23 -5.93
CA TYR A 407 34.74 -34.94 -7.36
C TYR A 407 34.27 -33.50 -7.57
N LEU A 408 35.06 -32.64 -8.21
CA LEU A 408 34.61 -31.29 -8.54
C LEU A 408 34.05 -31.29 -9.96
N ILE A 409 32.72 -31.13 -10.12
CA ILE A 409 32.10 -31.01 -11.44
C ILE A 409 31.72 -29.55 -11.69
N LEU A 410 32.23 -28.99 -12.79
CA LEU A 410 31.86 -27.65 -13.25
C LEU A 410 30.37 -27.63 -13.62
N GLU A 411 29.63 -26.61 -13.18
CA GLU A 411 28.15 -26.51 -13.20
C GLU A 411 27.46 -26.78 -14.55
N GLU A 412 28.19 -26.74 -15.66
CA GLU A 412 27.65 -26.91 -17.02
C GLU A 412 27.20 -28.34 -17.37
N SER A 413 27.35 -29.33 -16.48
CA SER A 413 27.05 -30.76 -16.78
C SER A 413 26.08 -31.47 -15.82
N LYS A 414 25.42 -30.78 -14.88
CA LYS A 414 24.44 -31.42 -13.98
C LYS A 414 23.08 -31.62 -14.68
N PRO A 415 22.44 -32.80 -14.60
CA PRO A 415 21.07 -32.97 -15.09
C PRO A 415 20.11 -32.10 -14.26
N ALA A 416 19.21 -31.38 -14.92
CA ALA A 416 18.26 -30.49 -14.26
C ALA A 416 17.28 -31.27 -13.34
N PRO A 417 16.94 -30.74 -12.14
CA PRO A 417 15.87 -31.28 -11.29
C PRO A 417 14.54 -31.42 -12.06
N ILE A 418 13.75 -32.48 -11.84
CA ILE A 418 12.52 -32.76 -12.61
C ILE A 418 11.33 -33.00 -11.68
N CYS A 419 10.47 -31.98 -11.58
CA CYS A 419 9.28 -32.08 -10.75
C CYS A 419 8.32 -33.20 -11.21
N GLY A 420 8.02 -34.12 -10.30
CA GLY A 420 7.14 -35.27 -10.48
C GLY A 420 7.85 -36.59 -10.77
N ASP A 421 9.13 -36.72 -10.41
CA ASP A 421 9.91 -37.96 -10.45
C ASP A 421 9.92 -38.72 -9.09
N LYS A 422 9.24 -38.13 -8.08
CA LYS A 422 9.10 -38.60 -6.70
C LYS A 422 10.37 -38.45 -5.84
N ILE A 423 11.29 -37.61 -6.26
CA ILE A 423 12.51 -37.29 -5.52
C ILE A 423 12.51 -35.79 -5.29
N CYS A 424 12.47 -35.36 -4.03
CA CYS A 424 12.57 -33.94 -3.72
C CYS A 424 14.04 -33.48 -3.79
N ASN A 425 14.51 -33.15 -4.99
CA ASN A 425 15.82 -32.52 -5.23
C ASN A 425 15.70 -31.12 -5.85
N GLU A 426 14.48 -30.65 -6.09
CA GLU A 426 14.12 -29.27 -6.36
C GLU A 426 14.04 -28.43 -5.07
N ALA A 427 13.93 -27.11 -5.22
CA ALA A 427 13.47 -26.26 -4.12
C ALA A 427 12.05 -26.70 -3.71
N PRO A 428 11.76 -26.99 -2.42
CA PRO A 428 10.47 -27.54 -2.01
C PRO A 428 9.25 -26.75 -2.49
N GLU A 429 9.36 -25.43 -2.45
CA GLU A 429 8.38 -24.47 -2.97
C GLU A 429 8.16 -24.55 -4.48
N SER A 430 9.17 -24.93 -5.27
CA SER A 430 9.08 -25.03 -6.74
C SER A 430 8.47 -26.34 -7.22
N CYS A 431 8.42 -27.37 -6.38
CA CYS A 431 7.78 -28.65 -6.71
C CYS A 431 7.01 -29.23 -5.52
N LEU A 432 5.81 -28.70 -5.26
CA LEU A 432 4.95 -29.24 -4.19
C LEU A 432 4.59 -30.72 -4.38
N LEU A 433 4.58 -31.23 -5.62
CA LEU A 433 4.20 -32.61 -5.90
C LEU A 433 5.13 -33.64 -5.24
N ASP A 434 6.44 -33.39 -5.29
CA ASP A 434 7.45 -34.31 -4.77
C ASP A 434 7.95 -33.90 -3.38
N CYS A 435 7.88 -32.60 -3.05
CA CYS A 435 8.45 -32.03 -1.84
C CYS A 435 7.43 -31.66 -0.75
N PHE A 436 6.12 -31.97 -0.89
CA PHE A 436 5.12 -31.53 0.10
C PHE A 436 5.46 -31.96 1.54
N ASP A 437 6.02 -33.15 1.74
CA ASP A 437 6.41 -33.65 3.07
C ASP A 437 7.54 -32.83 3.73
N GLN A 438 8.34 -32.08 2.96
CA GLN A 438 9.39 -31.20 3.50
C GLN A 438 8.85 -29.81 3.91
N ILE A 439 7.70 -29.41 3.38
CA ILE A 439 7.01 -28.16 3.75
C ILE A 439 6.11 -28.40 4.97
N VAL A 440 5.65 -29.63 5.14
CA VAL A 440 4.78 -30.03 6.23
C VAL A 440 5.60 -30.31 7.49
N ASN A 441 5.29 -29.59 8.57
CA ASN A 441 5.69 -29.99 9.92
C ASN A 441 4.59 -30.86 10.53
N ASP A 442 4.74 -32.18 10.48
CA ASP A 442 3.83 -33.11 11.14
C ASP A 442 4.12 -33.15 12.65
N CYS A 443 3.28 -32.45 13.42
CA CYS A 443 3.41 -32.32 14.88
C CYS A 443 2.18 -32.91 15.58
N SER A 444 2.35 -33.36 16.82
CA SER A 444 1.28 -33.95 17.62
C SER A 444 0.12 -32.96 17.82
N GLY A 445 -1.13 -33.42 17.64
CA GLY A 445 -2.34 -32.64 17.97
C GLY A 445 -2.57 -32.44 19.48
N GLN A 446 -1.75 -33.08 20.32
CA GLN A 446 -1.80 -32.99 21.77
C GLN A 446 -0.52 -32.36 22.30
N ALA A 447 -0.66 -31.40 23.22
CA ALA A 447 0.45 -30.76 23.89
C ALA A 447 1.35 -31.79 24.60
N PRO A 448 2.68 -31.60 24.65
CA PRO A 448 3.54 -32.47 25.43
C PRO A 448 3.13 -32.40 26.91
N PRO A 449 3.27 -33.51 27.68
CA PRO A 449 2.89 -33.53 29.08
C PRO A 449 3.73 -32.54 29.87
N ILE A 450 3.10 -31.86 30.84
CA ILE A 450 3.80 -30.95 31.76
C ILE A 450 4.50 -31.83 32.80
N GLY A 451 5.66 -32.37 32.43
CA GLY A 451 6.45 -33.22 33.32
C GLY A 451 6.79 -32.50 34.62
N MET A 452 6.90 -33.26 35.72
CA MET A 452 7.27 -32.67 37.00
C MET A 452 8.68 -32.06 36.94
N PRO A 453 8.92 -30.91 37.58
CA PRO A 453 10.27 -30.37 37.74
C PRO A 453 11.19 -31.41 38.40
N ASN A 454 12.43 -31.55 37.91
CA ASN A 454 13.40 -32.58 38.36
C ASN A 454 13.59 -32.64 39.89
N LYS A 455 13.37 -31.53 40.61
CA LYS A 455 13.43 -31.48 42.07
C LYS A 455 12.40 -32.36 42.78
N PHE A 456 11.28 -32.69 42.13
CA PHE A 456 10.21 -33.55 42.66
C PHE A 456 10.33 -35.00 42.17
N LYS A 457 11.20 -35.27 41.18
CA LYS A 457 11.48 -36.62 40.67
C LYS A 457 12.43 -37.43 41.57
N GLY A 458 13.03 -36.78 42.57
CA GLY A 458 13.98 -37.38 43.50
C GLY A 458 13.31 -38.29 44.53
N GLY A 459 13.02 -39.54 44.16
CA GLY A 459 12.94 -40.67 45.10
C GLY A 459 11.62 -41.41 45.25
N MET A 460 10.59 -41.19 44.42
CA MET A 460 9.32 -41.92 44.53
C MET A 460 8.88 -42.55 43.21
N SER A 461 8.83 -43.89 43.17
CA SER A 461 8.37 -44.72 42.05
C SER A 461 6.92 -45.20 42.22
N ASN A 462 6.02 -44.35 42.73
CA ASN A 462 4.62 -44.72 42.88
C ASN A 462 3.81 -44.37 41.62
N ILE A 463 2.72 -45.10 41.39
CA ILE A 463 1.81 -44.93 40.24
C ILE A 463 1.29 -43.47 40.15
N GLN A 464 1.08 -42.80 41.28
CA GLN A 464 0.61 -41.42 41.34
C GLN A 464 1.62 -40.43 40.72
N THR A 465 2.93 -40.62 40.94
CA THR A 465 3.97 -39.76 40.36
C THR A 465 4.11 -40.00 38.86
N GLN A 466 3.94 -41.25 38.40
CA GLN A 466 3.93 -41.58 36.97
C GLN A 466 2.68 -41.07 36.23
N ILE A 467 1.52 -41.03 36.89
CA ILE A 467 0.30 -40.42 36.33
C ILE A 467 0.48 -38.91 36.21
N LEU A 468 1.04 -38.25 37.23
CA LEU A 468 1.27 -36.80 37.21
C LEU A 468 2.36 -36.37 36.22
N ASP A 469 3.41 -37.17 36.01
CA ASP A 469 4.47 -36.91 35.01
C ASP A 469 3.99 -37.12 33.56
N ASN A 470 2.85 -37.81 33.37
CA ASN A 470 2.18 -38.02 32.08
C ASN A 470 0.83 -37.27 32.01
N TYR A 471 0.62 -36.24 32.85
CA TYR A 471 -0.62 -35.49 32.84
C TYR A 471 -0.66 -34.56 31.62
N TYR A 472 -1.66 -34.78 30.76
CA TYR A 472 -1.92 -33.96 29.59
C TYR A 472 -2.95 -32.88 29.91
N LEU A 473 -2.67 -31.67 29.46
CA LEU A 473 -3.66 -30.60 29.44
C LEU A 473 -4.53 -30.70 28.18
N PHE A 474 -5.78 -30.25 28.29
CA PHE A 474 -6.70 -30.17 27.17
C PHE A 474 -6.46 -28.90 26.35
N THR A 475 -6.58 -28.98 25.03
CA THR A 475 -6.65 -27.78 24.18
C THR A 475 -7.91 -26.98 24.52
N LEU A 476 -7.80 -25.65 24.43
CA LEU A 476 -8.92 -24.74 24.69
C LEU A 476 -10.20 -25.13 23.91
N PRO A 477 -11.36 -25.28 24.57
CA PRO A 477 -12.63 -25.58 23.90
C PRO A 477 -12.99 -24.55 22.83
N GLY A 478 -13.46 -25.03 21.68
CA GLY A 478 -13.85 -24.18 20.55
C GLY A 478 -12.68 -23.62 19.72
N LEU A 479 -11.42 -23.80 20.14
CA LEU A 479 -10.28 -23.32 19.35
C LEU A 479 -10.18 -24.01 17.98
N ASN A 480 -10.69 -25.25 17.86
CA ASN A 480 -10.72 -25.99 16.60
C ASN A 480 -11.40 -25.24 15.46
N TYR A 481 -12.43 -24.43 15.75
CA TYR A 481 -13.11 -23.62 14.74
C TYR A 481 -12.22 -22.56 14.10
N MET A 482 -11.10 -22.18 14.71
CA MET A 482 -10.10 -21.27 14.12
C MET A 482 -9.24 -21.98 13.06
N GLY A 483 -9.18 -23.31 13.08
CA GLY A 483 -8.40 -24.12 12.13
C GLY A 483 -9.14 -24.45 10.82
N HIS A 484 -10.43 -24.11 10.73
CA HIS A 484 -11.24 -24.36 9.54
C HIS A 484 -11.37 -23.10 8.70
N GLY A 485 -11.35 -23.27 7.37
CA GLY A 485 -11.73 -22.17 6.47
C GLY A 485 -13.25 -22.02 6.41
N VAL A 486 -13.69 -20.89 5.88
CA VAL A 486 -15.07 -20.42 5.91
C VAL A 486 -15.60 -20.32 4.48
N ASP A 487 -16.79 -20.88 4.25
CA ASP A 487 -17.49 -20.81 2.96
C ASP A 487 -18.02 -19.40 2.71
N LEU A 488 -17.97 -18.95 1.46
CA LEU A 488 -18.42 -17.61 1.10
C LEU A 488 -19.92 -17.41 1.28
N GLU A 489 -20.76 -18.37 0.86
CA GLU A 489 -22.21 -18.15 0.75
C GLU A 489 -22.91 -18.40 2.08
N THR A 490 -22.49 -19.43 2.82
CA THR A 490 -23.07 -19.73 4.14
C THR A 490 -22.38 -18.94 5.25
N MET A 491 -21.13 -18.52 5.05
CA MET A 491 -20.25 -18.00 6.10
C MET A 491 -20.05 -18.99 7.25
N GLU A 492 -20.27 -20.28 7.01
CA GLU A 492 -20.04 -21.36 7.97
C GLU A 492 -18.73 -22.09 7.70
N ASP A 493 -18.31 -22.91 8.66
CA ASP A 493 -17.02 -23.61 8.63
C ASP A 493 -17.06 -24.81 7.70
N ASN A 494 -16.05 -24.91 6.84
CA ASN A 494 -15.83 -26.08 6.02
C ASN A 494 -15.23 -27.22 6.83
N ALA A 495 -15.68 -28.44 6.55
CA ALA A 495 -15.28 -29.63 7.29
C ALA A 495 -13.77 -29.94 7.18
N ALA A 496 -13.10 -29.50 6.11
CA ALA A 496 -11.68 -29.74 5.92
C ALA A 496 -10.84 -28.75 6.77
N PRO A 497 -9.84 -29.23 7.54
CA PRO A 497 -8.97 -28.35 8.32
C PRO A 497 -8.01 -27.60 7.40
N LEU A 498 -8.07 -26.27 7.42
CA LEU A 498 -7.16 -25.41 6.67
C LEU A 498 -5.83 -25.26 7.41
N PHE A 499 -5.87 -25.12 8.74
CA PHE A 499 -4.70 -24.97 9.59
C PHE A 499 -4.53 -26.14 10.56
N SER A 500 -3.27 -26.40 10.90
CA SER A 500 -2.90 -27.41 11.89
C SER A 500 -3.00 -26.83 13.30
N ILE A 501 -3.68 -27.54 14.19
CA ILE A 501 -3.72 -27.27 15.63
C ILE A 501 -2.82 -28.30 16.28
N SER A 502 -1.52 -28.02 16.25
CA SER A 502 -0.48 -28.97 16.65
C SER A 502 0.57 -28.34 17.55
N TYR A 503 1.27 -29.19 18.30
CA TYR A 503 2.27 -28.84 19.30
C TYR A 503 3.60 -29.49 18.92
N CYS A 504 4.50 -28.69 18.35
CA CYS A 504 5.84 -29.14 17.96
C CYS A 504 6.81 -29.09 19.15
N SER A 505 7.75 -30.04 19.24
CA SER A 505 8.70 -30.16 20.37
C SER A 505 9.69 -28.99 20.50
N ASN A 506 9.89 -28.24 19.41
CA ASN A 506 10.75 -27.05 19.34
C ASN A 506 9.97 -25.73 19.49
N GLN A 507 8.65 -25.76 19.71
CA GLN A 507 7.80 -24.57 19.84
C GLN A 507 7.17 -24.49 21.23
N SER A 508 7.07 -23.26 21.75
CA SER A 508 6.37 -23.01 23.00
C SER A 508 4.85 -22.92 22.77
N PHE A 509 4.07 -23.33 23.76
CA PHE A 509 2.61 -23.16 23.80
C PHE A 509 2.22 -22.34 25.03
N SER A 510 1.08 -21.66 24.97
CA SER A 510 0.56 -20.87 26.08
C SER A 510 -0.53 -21.62 26.82
N THR A 511 -0.81 -21.21 28.06
CA THR A 511 -1.84 -21.81 28.91
C THR A 511 -2.87 -20.76 29.34
N LEU A 512 -4.14 -21.16 29.40
CA LEU A 512 -5.24 -20.35 29.91
C LEU A 512 -5.89 -21.05 31.10
N GLU A 513 -5.97 -20.37 32.24
CA GLU A 513 -6.62 -20.88 33.45
C GLU A 513 -8.13 -20.63 33.42
N ASP A 514 -8.91 -21.68 33.62
CA ASP A 514 -10.35 -21.60 33.88
C ASP A 514 -10.67 -21.91 35.34
N GLN A 515 -10.70 -20.84 36.14
CA GLN A 515 -11.03 -20.87 37.57
C GLN A 515 -12.44 -21.39 37.88
N TYR A 516 -13.37 -21.40 36.91
CA TYR A 516 -14.72 -21.91 37.16
C TYR A 516 -14.75 -23.45 37.21
N ARG A 517 -13.86 -24.09 36.45
CA ARG A 517 -13.75 -25.55 36.34
C ARG A 517 -12.52 -26.11 37.06
N ASP A 518 -11.70 -25.26 37.68
CA ASP A 518 -10.38 -25.61 38.20
C ASP A 518 -9.51 -26.34 37.17
N MET A 519 -9.53 -25.87 35.91
CA MET A 519 -8.80 -26.48 34.80
C MET A 519 -7.84 -25.50 34.13
N VAL A 520 -6.81 -26.02 33.47
CA VAL A 520 -5.88 -25.26 32.64
C VAL A 520 -5.92 -25.81 31.22
N TYR A 521 -6.14 -24.93 30.25
CA TYR A 521 -6.16 -25.26 28.83
C TYR A 521 -4.87 -24.86 28.14
N THR A 522 -4.48 -25.59 27.10
CA THR A 522 -3.34 -25.24 26.23
C THR A 522 -3.79 -24.58 24.94
N ILE A 523 -2.96 -23.67 24.45
CA ILE A 523 -3.15 -22.96 23.18
C ILE A 523 -1.83 -23.10 22.39
N PRO A 524 -1.85 -23.74 21.20
CA PRO A 524 -0.65 -23.98 20.41
C PRO A 524 -0.07 -22.70 19.83
N HIS A 525 1.18 -22.76 19.38
CA HIS A 525 1.86 -21.67 18.70
C HIS A 525 1.07 -21.24 17.44
N GLY A 526 1.01 -19.92 17.19
CA GLY A 526 0.22 -19.35 16.08
C GLY A 526 -1.19 -18.90 16.47
N PHE A 527 -1.71 -19.33 17.63
CA PHE A 527 -2.99 -18.87 18.17
C PHE A 527 -2.81 -18.16 19.51
N SER A 528 -3.74 -17.27 19.82
CA SER A 528 -3.87 -16.67 21.15
C SER A 528 -5.33 -16.64 21.55
N ALA A 529 -5.59 -16.78 22.85
CA ALA A 529 -6.94 -16.65 23.36
C ALA A 529 -6.93 -16.09 24.78
N GLN A 530 -8.01 -15.38 25.10
CA GLN A 530 -8.26 -14.83 26.44
C GLN A 530 -9.69 -15.10 26.88
N LYS A 531 -9.88 -15.20 28.19
CA LYS A 531 -11.19 -15.36 28.81
C LYS A 531 -11.97 -14.03 28.77
N SER A 532 -13.23 -14.07 28.34
CA SER A 532 -14.10 -12.91 28.14
C SER A 532 -15.56 -13.31 28.44
N ILE A 533 -15.84 -13.70 29.69
CA ILE A 533 -17.20 -14.13 30.08
C ILE A 533 -18.12 -12.91 30.14
N LYS A 534 -19.07 -12.85 29.21
CA LYS A 534 -20.10 -11.81 29.15
C LYS A 534 -21.37 -12.36 28.52
N CYS A 535 -22.42 -12.54 29.31
CA CYS A 535 -23.76 -12.81 28.80
C CYS A 535 -24.54 -11.51 28.80
N ASP A 536 -24.69 -10.90 27.63
CA ASP A 536 -25.49 -9.69 27.47
C ASP A 536 -26.88 -10.06 26.95
N TYR A 537 -27.89 -9.65 27.71
CA TYR A 537 -29.22 -9.48 27.15
C TYR A 537 -29.29 -8.12 26.49
N SER A 538 -29.06 -8.08 25.18
CA SER A 538 -29.31 -6.90 24.38
C SER A 538 -30.16 -7.30 23.19
N THR A 539 -31.41 -6.87 23.16
CA THR A 539 -32.22 -6.86 21.93
C THR A 539 -31.65 -5.80 21.00
N MET A 540 -30.46 -6.03 20.47
CA MET A 540 -29.88 -5.23 19.40
C MET A 540 -30.60 -5.63 18.12
N SER A 541 -31.82 -5.12 17.96
CA SER A 541 -32.58 -5.31 16.74
C SER A 541 -31.92 -4.49 15.63
N SER A 542 -31.10 -5.17 14.82
CA SER A 542 -30.55 -4.56 13.62
C SER A 542 -31.60 -4.59 12.51
N PHE A 543 -32.02 -3.43 12.04
CA PHE A 543 -33.03 -3.30 10.99
C PHE A 543 -32.40 -3.14 9.61
N SER A 544 -33.01 -3.81 8.62
CA SER A 544 -32.68 -3.69 7.20
C SER A 544 -33.95 -3.71 6.37
N SER A 545 -33.97 -2.97 5.27
CA SER A 545 -35.14 -2.90 4.37
C SER A 545 -35.30 -4.14 3.50
N THR A 546 -34.21 -4.86 3.20
CA THR A 546 -34.22 -6.08 2.37
C THR A 546 -33.23 -7.12 2.88
N ALA A 547 -33.47 -8.40 2.55
CA ALA A 547 -32.59 -9.51 2.95
C ALA A 547 -31.17 -9.32 2.41
N LYS A 548 -31.04 -8.80 1.18
CA LYS A 548 -29.76 -8.44 0.55
C LYS A 548 -29.01 -7.35 1.33
N SER A 549 -29.69 -6.28 1.75
CA SER A 549 -29.04 -5.23 2.56
C SER A 549 -28.62 -5.73 3.94
N PHE A 550 -29.36 -6.71 4.49
CA PHE A 550 -29.05 -7.33 5.77
C PHE A 550 -27.84 -8.26 5.67
N SER A 551 -27.78 -9.13 4.66
CA SER A 551 -26.64 -10.01 4.40
C SER A 551 -25.37 -9.21 4.12
N TYR A 552 -25.49 -8.13 3.33
CA TYR A 552 -24.38 -7.21 3.06
C TYR A 552 -23.84 -6.56 4.34
N LYS A 553 -24.71 -6.09 5.24
CA LYS A 553 -24.31 -5.54 6.54
C LYS A 553 -23.64 -6.59 7.43
N LYS A 554 -24.15 -7.83 7.44
CA LYS A 554 -23.49 -8.96 8.12
C LYS A 554 -22.10 -9.24 7.54
N GLY A 555 -21.92 -9.19 6.22
CA GLY A 555 -20.63 -9.33 5.55
C GLY A 555 -19.60 -8.28 5.97
N ILE A 556 -19.98 -7.00 6.00
CA ILE A 556 -19.10 -5.91 6.49
C ILE A 556 -18.76 -6.12 7.97
N ASN A 557 -19.75 -6.47 8.79
CA ASN A 557 -19.53 -6.74 10.21
C ASN A 557 -18.59 -7.94 10.42
N ALA A 558 -18.61 -8.92 9.52
CA ALA A 558 -17.66 -10.04 9.52
C ALA A 558 -16.25 -9.67 9.01
N GLY A 559 -15.97 -8.39 8.71
CA GLY A 559 -14.63 -7.93 8.33
C GLY A 559 -14.33 -8.01 6.84
N ILE A 560 -15.34 -8.24 5.99
CA ILE A 560 -15.16 -8.15 4.54
C ILE A 560 -15.15 -6.64 4.18
N HIS A 561 -13.97 -6.02 4.17
CA HIS A 561 -13.81 -4.57 3.91
C HIS A 561 -13.47 -4.29 2.43
N THR A 562 -13.91 -3.12 1.93
CA THR A 562 -13.59 -2.60 0.57
C THR A 562 -12.25 -1.87 0.48
N GLU A 563 -11.49 -1.83 1.57
CA GLU A 563 -10.11 -1.36 1.56
C GLU A 563 -9.32 -2.40 0.77
N ALA A 564 -8.77 -1.97 -0.37
CA ALA A 564 -7.96 -2.82 -1.21
C ALA A 564 -6.78 -3.35 -0.39
N HIS A 565 -6.82 -4.63 -0.03
CA HIS A 565 -5.59 -5.39 0.08
C HIS A 565 -4.91 -5.25 -1.29
N LEU A 566 -3.69 -4.70 -1.32
CA LEU A 566 -2.87 -4.36 -2.50
C LEU A 566 -2.72 -5.50 -3.53
N GLU A 567 -3.21 -6.68 -3.17
CA GLU A 567 -3.09 -7.92 -3.90
C GLU A 567 -4.41 -8.48 -4.47
N MET A 568 -5.60 -8.02 -4.06
CA MET A 568 -6.88 -8.60 -4.52
C MET A 568 -7.60 -7.74 -5.56
N ASP A 569 -8.22 -8.39 -6.55
CA ASP A 569 -9.13 -7.71 -7.47
C ASP A 569 -10.30 -7.09 -6.70
N TYR A 570 -10.53 -5.79 -6.88
CA TYR A 570 -11.69 -5.07 -6.34
C TYR A 570 -13.03 -5.81 -6.64
N TRP A 571 -13.10 -6.47 -7.80
CA TRP A 571 -14.22 -7.33 -8.19
C TRP A 571 -14.50 -8.46 -7.19
N LEU A 572 -13.46 -9.13 -6.67
CA LEU A 572 -13.62 -10.28 -5.79
C LEU A 572 -14.16 -9.86 -4.42
N VAL A 573 -13.73 -8.69 -3.93
CA VAL A 573 -14.21 -8.10 -2.68
C VAL A 573 -15.69 -7.74 -2.78
N GLU A 574 -16.09 -7.07 -3.87
CA GLU A 574 -17.49 -6.73 -4.11
C GLU A 574 -18.37 -7.99 -4.29
N ALA A 575 -17.88 -8.97 -5.06
CA ALA A 575 -18.56 -10.25 -5.23
C ALA A 575 -18.71 -11.00 -3.90
N SER A 576 -17.68 -10.97 -3.05
CA SER A 576 -17.71 -11.59 -1.73
C SER A 576 -18.75 -10.95 -0.83
N LEU A 577 -18.84 -9.62 -0.79
CA LEU A 577 -19.84 -8.90 0.00
C LEU A 577 -21.28 -9.20 -0.42
N GLN A 578 -21.52 -9.42 -1.72
CA GLN A 578 -22.85 -9.75 -2.23
C GLN A 578 -23.26 -11.20 -2.00
N LEU A 579 -22.27 -12.10 -1.89
CA LEU A 579 -22.49 -13.53 -1.67
C LEU A 579 -22.48 -13.92 -0.18
N ALA A 580 -21.80 -13.15 0.68
CA ALA A 580 -21.71 -13.42 2.11
C ALA A 580 -23.09 -13.55 2.78
N PHE A 581 -23.25 -14.59 3.60
CA PHE A 581 -24.47 -14.93 4.37
C PHE A 581 -25.71 -15.17 3.52
N SER A 582 -25.60 -15.30 2.21
CA SER A 582 -26.77 -15.40 1.36
C SER A 582 -27.52 -16.73 1.45
N LEU A 583 -26.80 -17.80 1.78
CA LEU A 583 -27.35 -19.12 2.02
C LEU A 583 -27.49 -19.41 3.52
N ASP A 584 -27.22 -18.43 4.39
CA ASP A 584 -27.48 -18.54 5.83
C ASP A 584 -28.96 -18.79 6.12
N PHE A 585 -29.25 -19.60 7.15
CA PHE A 585 -30.61 -19.99 7.50
C PHE A 585 -31.53 -18.79 7.76
N GLY A 586 -31.02 -17.74 8.41
CA GLY A 586 -31.78 -16.51 8.65
C GLY A 586 -32.19 -15.81 7.35
N MET A 587 -31.32 -15.82 6.34
CA MET A 587 -31.58 -15.20 5.04
C MET A 587 -32.53 -16.03 4.17
N GLN A 588 -32.43 -17.36 4.24
CA GLN A 588 -33.40 -18.24 3.60
C GLN A 588 -34.81 -18.01 4.16
N PHE A 589 -34.95 -17.84 5.50
CA PHE A 589 -36.24 -17.48 6.11
C PHE A 589 -36.75 -16.11 5.66
N ALA A 590 -35.87 -15.11 5.55
CA ALA A 590 -36.23 -13.76 5.14
C ALA A 590 -36.69 -13.65 3.67
N GLY A 591 -36.54 -14.71 2.87
CA GLY A 591 -37.00 -14.80 1.49
C GLY A 591 -35.91 -15.09 0.45
N GLY A 592 -34.66 -15.34 0.86
CA GLY A 592 -33.54 -15.56 -0.07
C GLY A 592 -33.23 -14.34 -0.96
N TYR A 593 -32.37 -14.52 -1.95
CA TYR A 593 -31.81 -13.48 -2.83
C TYR A 593 -32.81 -12.54 -3.54
N ASP A 594 -34.10 -12.88 -3.57
CA ASP A 594 -35.15 -12.06 -4.17
C ASP A 594 -36.42 -12.10 -3.31
N SER A 595 -36.81 -10.95 -2.76
CA SER A 595 -38.23 -10.58 -2.72
C SER A 595 -38.44 -9.13 -2.30
N THR A 596 -39.21 -8.47 -3.13
CA THR A 596 -39.96 -7.22 -2.98
C THR A 596 -40.94 -7.27 -1.81
N VAL A 597 -40.45 -7.49 -0.59
CA VAL A 597 -41.33 -7.41 0.58
C VAL A 597 -41.35 -5.96 1.06
N SER A 598 -42.55 -5.39 1.07
CA SER A 598 -42.92 -4.14 1.72
C SER A 598 -42.81 -4.21 3.27
N GLY A 599 -41.67 -4.61 3.83
CA GLY A 599 -41.47 -4.74 5.27
C GLY A 599 -39.99 -4.72 5.68
N SER A 600 -39.70 -4.49 6.96
CA SER A 600 -38.33 -4.44 7.49
C SER A 600 -37.95 -5.78 8.14
N ILE A 601 -36.71 -6.21 7.92
CA ILE A 601 -36.12 -7.38 8.58
C ILE A 601 -35.42 -6.93 9.85
N ALA A 602 -35.67 -7.64 10.94
CA ALA A 602 -35.01 -7.44 12.23
C ALA A 602 -34.34 -8.74 12.67
N SER A 603 -33.17 -8.66 13.29
CA SER A 603 -32.56 -9.79 14.00
C SER A 603 -32.47 -9.48 15.48
N THR A 604 -33.05 -10.35 16.30
CA THR A 604 -33.01 -10.27 17.77
C THR A 604 -32.12 -11.39 18.28
N LYS A 605 -31.09 -11.05 19.07
CA LYS A 605 -30.04 -11.98 19.48
C LYS A 605 -29.82 -11.92 20.98
N PHE A 606 -29.77 -13.08 21.63
CA PHE A 606 -29.20 -13.26 22.97
C PHE A 606 -27.83 -13.89 22.82
N GLN A 607 -26.79 -13.33 23.44
CA GLN A 607 -25.42 -13.81 23.25
C GLN A 607 -24.65 -13.92 24.57
N CYS A 608 -23.86 -14.98 24.67
CA CYS A 608 -22.95 -15.26 25.75
C CYS A 608 -21.55 -15.45 25.17
N GLU A 609 -20.67 -14.49 25.44
CA GLU A 609 -19.24 -14.55 25.14
C GLU A 609 -18.53 -15.34 26.24
N ILE A 610 -17.61 -16.24 25.89
CA ILE A 610 -16.81 -17.02 26.85
C ILE A 610 -15.32 -16.75 26.64
N TYR A 611 -14.83 -16.90 25.41
CA TYR A 611 -13.43 -16.69 25.04
C TYR A 611 -13.33 -15.78 23.82
N LYS A 612 -12.22 -15.05 23.70
CA LYS A 612 -11.83 -14.36 22.46
C LYS A 612 -10.56 -14.98 21.95
N ALA A 613 -10.59 -15.51 20.74
CA ALA A 613 -9.47 -16.15 20.07
C ALA A 613 -8.99 -15.29 18.89
N HIS A 614 -7.69 -15.31 18.65
CA HIS A 614 -7.03 -14.61 17.55
C HIS A 614 -6.01 -15.52 16.88
N ASN A 615 -5.98 -15.45 15.56
CA ASN A 615 -5.08 -16.16 14.70
C ASN A 615 -3.88 -15.27 14.36
N ASN A 616 -2.71 -15.55 14.93
CA ASN A 616 -1.53 -14.70 14.82
C ASN A 616 -0.62 -15.10 13.65
N ASP A 617 -0.38 -16.40 13.47
CA ASP A 617 0.49 -16.97 12.42
C ASP A 617 0.12 -18.46 12.25
N PRO A 618 -0.99 -18.76 11.56
CA PRO A 618 -1.47 -20.12 11.43
C PRO A 618 -0.61 -20.91 10.45
N LYS A 619 -0.30 -22.17 10.78
CA LYS A 619 0.39 -23.10 9.86
C LYS A 619 -0.62 -23.94 9.10
N PHE A 620 -0.44 -24.05 7.78
CA PHE A 620 -1.31 -24.87 6.93
C PHE A 620 -1.33 -26.33 7.36
N HIS A 621 -2.51 -26.94 7.30
CA HIS A 621 -2.67 -28.34 7.61
C HIS A 621 -1.99 -29.20 6.53
N PRO A 622 -1.30 -30.31 6.88
CA PRO A 622 -0.65 -31.22 5.92
C PRO A 622 -1.54 -31.61 4.73
N LYS A 623 -2.81 -31.86 5.03
CA LYS A 623 -3.82 -32.26 4.03
C LYS A 623 -4.12 -31.17 3.00
N PHE A 624 -4.06 -29.90 3.39
CA PHE A 624 -4.27 -28.77 2.48
C PHE A 624 -3.16 -28.72 1.43
N ILE A 625 -1.90 -28.78 1.88
CA ILE A 625 -0.73 -28.78 1.00
C ILE A 625 -0.74 -30.02 0.08
N GLN A 626 -1.09 -31.19 0.62
CA GLN A 626 -1.22 -32.43 -0.16
C GLN A 626 -2.33 -32.36 -1.22
N ASP A 627 -3.43 -31.64 -0.96
CA ASP A 627 -4.50 -31.49 -1.95
C ASP A 627 -4.10 -30.47 -3.03
N ILE A 628 -3.38 -29.40 -2.67
CA ILE A 628 -2.78 -28.44 -3.62
C ILE A 628 -1.75 -29.13 -4.52
N SER A 629 -0.90 -30.00 -3.97
CA SER A 629 0.17 -30.66 -4.74
C SER A 629 -0.36 -31.54 -5.89
N LYS A 630 -1.63 -31.96 -5.80
CA LYS A 630 -2.31 -32.77 -6.83
C LYS A 630 -2.98 -31.93 -7.93
N VAL A 631 -3.03 -30.60 -7.77
CA VAL A 631 -3.66 -29.69 -8.73
C VAL A 631 -2.85 -29.63 -10.02
N LYS A 632 -3.54 -29.71 -11.16
CA LYS A 632 -2.94 -29.59 -12.50
C LYS A 632 -3.56 -28.46 -13.31
N SER A 633 -4.74 -28.00 -12.93
CA SER A 633 -5.54 -27.05 -13.68
C SER A 633 -6.34 -26.13 -12.74
N VAL A 634 -6.88 -25.04 -13.29
CA VAL A 634 -7.80 -24.16 -12.58
C VAL A 634 -9.03 -24.93 -12.09
N ASP A 635 -9.54 -25.89 -12.87
CA ASP A 635 -10.71 -26.70 -12.48
C ASP A 635 -10.42 -27.62 -11.28
N ASP A 636 -9.22 -28.19 -11.19
CA ASP A 636 -8.80 -28.96 -10.00
C ASP A 636 -8.67 -28.04 -8.79
N MET A 637 -8.13 -26.83 -8.98
CA MET A 637 -8.00 -25.84 -7.92
C MET A 637 -9.38 -25.38 -7.40
N MET A 638 -10.41 -25.30 -8.24
CA MET A 638 -11.78 -25.00 -7.81
C MET A 638 -12.33 -26.03 -6.81
N VAL A 639 -11.95 -27.30 -6.93
CA VAL A 639 -12.34 -28.35 -5.98
C VAL A 639 -11.67 -28.10 -4.62
N VAL A 640 -10.41 -27.69 -4.62
CA VAL A 640 -9.67 -27.33 -3.41
C VAL A 640 -10.28 -26.10 -2.74
N VAL A 641 -10.52 -25.02 -3.49
CA VAL A 641 -11.15 -23.79 -2.99
C VAL A 641 -12.51 -24.08 -2.35
N LYS A 642 -13.37 -24.87 -3.00
CA LYS A 642 -14.66 -25.30 -2.43
C LYS A 642 -14.52 -26.11 -1.15
N LYS A 643 -13.50 -26.97 -1.08
CA LYS A 643 -13.29 -27.88 0.05
C LYS A 643 -12.81 -27.13 1.30
N TYR A 644 -11.94 -26.15 1.14
CA TYR A 644 -11.31 -25.43 2.25
C TYR A 644 -11.94 -24.07 2.54
N GLY A 645 -12.69 -23.49 1.61
CA GLY A 645 -13.30 -22.16 1.74
C GLY A 645 -12.35 -21.06 1.26
N ILE A 646 -12.89 -19.86 1.02
CA ILE A 646 -12.08 -18.72 0.56
C ILE A 646 -11.58 -17.83 1.69
N PHE A 647 -12.17 -17.99 2.87
CA PHE A 647 -11.90 -17.21 4.05
C PHE A 647 -11.31 -18.06 5.16
N TYR A 648 -10.62 -17.43 6.10
CA TYR A 648 -10.30 -17.99 7.40
C TYR A 648 -10.60 -16.96 8.48
N LYS A 649 -10.81 -17.42 9.73
CA LYS A 649 -11.08 -16.51 10.85
C LYS A 649 -9.77 -15.91 11.37
N GLU A 650 -9.70 -14.59 11.37
CA GLU A 650 -8.63 -13.84 12.03
C GLU A 650 -8.94 -13.72 13.52
N THR A 651 -10.10 -13.17 13.87
CA THR A 651 -10.59 -13.10 15.25
C THR A 651 -11.89 -13.88 15.38
N ALA A 652 -12.14 -14.48 16.55
CA ALA A 652 -13.45 -15.03 16.89
C ALA A 652 -13.76 -14.87 18.37
N THR A 653 -15.01 -14.50 18.66
CA THR A 653 -15.61 -14.60 19.98
C THR A 653 -16.30 -15.95 20.07
N LEU A 654 -15.81 -16.81 20.96
CA LEU A 654 -16.29 -18.15 21.22
C LEU A 654 -17.30 -18.13 22.37
N GLY A 655 -18.47 -18.72 22.16
CA GLY A 655 -19.52 -18.80 23.16
C GLY A 655 -20.81 -19.38 22.60
N GLY A 656 -21.95 -18.79 22.94
CA GLY A 656 -23.26 -19.23 22.46
C GLY A 656 -24.20 -18.08 22.10
N THR A 657 -25.07 -18.32 21.10
CA THR A 657 -26.14 -17.37 20.74
C THR A 657 -27.48 -18.03 20.48
N LEU A 658 -28.55 -17.32 20.84
CA LEU A 658 -29.92 -17.57 20.41
C LEU A 658 -30.35 -16.40 19.52
N GLU A 659 -30.52 -16.61 18.22
CA GLU A 659 -30.91 -15.58 17.26
C GLU A 659 -32.28 -15.88 16.65
N GLN A 660 -33.12 -14.86 16.54
CA GLN A 660 -34.40 -14.93 15.82
C GLN A 660 -34.43 -13.85 14.75
N VAL A 661 -34.68 -14.26 13.51
CA VAL A 661 -34.88 -13.34 12.38
C VAL A 661 -36.38 -13.12 12.19
N SER A 662 -36.78 -11.86 12.17
CA SER A 662 -38.17 -11.42 12.13
C SER A 662 -38.42 -10.57 10.90
N LYS A 663 -39.58 -10.76 10.28
CA LYS A 663 -40.08 -9.96 9.17
C LYS A 663 -41.26 -9.13 9.66
N VAL A 664 -41.06 -7.82 9.72
CA VAL A 664 -42.00 -6.84 10.26
C VAL A 664 -42.70 -6.13 9.09
N SER A 665 -44.03 -6.05 9.12
CA SER A 665 -44.81 -5.35 8.08
C SER A 665 -44.52 -3.84 8.02
N GLN A 666 -44.62 -3.22 6.82
CA GLN A 666 -44.42 -1.78 6.64
C GLN A 666 -45.26 -0.92 7.59
N VAL A 667 -46.50 -1.33 7.81
CA VAL A 667 -47.46 -0.58 8.61
C VAL A 667 -47.01 -0.49 10.07
N ASN A 668 -46.43 -1.56 10.62
CA ASN A 668 -45.88 -1.56 11.97
C ASN A 668 -44.53 -0.85 12.07
N PHE A 669 -43.71 -0.91 11.01
CA PHE A 669 -42.41 -0.25 10.97
C PHE A 669 -42.54 1.27 10.86
N ALA A 670 -43.44 1.79 10.02
CA ALA A 670 -43.60 3.22 9.79
C ALA A 670 -44.42 3.95 10.88
N SER A 671 -45.21 3.22 11.67
CA SER A 671 -46.14 3.81 12.66
C SER A 671 -45.66 3.80 14.11
N ARG A 672 -44.48 3.21 14.40
CA ARG A 672 -43.99 3.01 15.77
C ARG A 672 -42.63 3.65 15.99
N SER A 673 -42.41 4.22 17.18
CA SER A 673 -41.08 4.66 17.63
C SER A 673 -40.14 3.45 17.76
N SER A 674 -38.83 3.63 17.49
CA SER A 674 -37.82 2.57 17.56
C SER A 674 -37.91 1.77 18.86
N ASN A 675 -37.98 2.46 20.01
CA ASN A 675 -38.08 1.82 21.32
C ASN A 675 -39.32 0.94 21.46
N SER A 676 -40.47 1.38 20.93
CA SER A 676 -41.69 0.57 21.00
C SER A 676 -41.65 -0.66 20.10
N LEU A 677 -40.90 -0.63 19.00
CA LEU A 677 -40.74 -1.77 18.09
C LEU A 677 -39.79 -2.81 18.68
N ASP A 678 -38.66 -2.38 19.25
CA ASP A 678 -37.69 -3.23 19.94
C ASP A 678 -38.35 -3.99 21.11
N ILE A 679 -39.24 -3.33 21.85
CA ILE A 679 -40.04 -3.97 22.91
C ILE A 679 -40.91 -5.11 22.38
N ASN A 680 -41.64 -4.94 21.26
CA ASN A 680 -42.49 -6.03 20.77
C ASN A 680 -41.65 -7.18 20.18
N LEU A 681 -40.51 -6.88 19.56
CA LEU A 681 -39.56 -7.90 19.08
C LEU A 681 -38.96 -8.68 20.25
N ALA A 682 -38.59 -8.00 21.34
CA ALA A 682 -38.11 -8.63 22.57
C ALA A 682 -39.17 -9.55 23.19
N LEU A 683 -40.43 -9.08 23.27
CA LEU A 683 -41.55 -9.87 23.79
C LEU A 683 -41.89 -11.08 22.90
N SER A 684 -41.88 -10.92 21.57
CA SER A 684 -42.10 -12.05 20.65
C SER A 684 -40.95 -13.06 20.67
N PHE A 685 -39.71 -12.59 20.80
CA PHE A 685 -38.56 -13.45 21.04
C PHE A 685 -38.72 -14.21 22.36
N ALA A 686 -39.12 -13.52 23.43
CA ALA A 686 -39.35 -14.11 24.74
C ALA A 686 -40.45 -15.17 24.72
N ALA A 687 -41.58 -14.87 24.06
CA ALA A 687 -42.70 -15.79 23.91
C ALA A 687 -42.27 -17.06 23.16
N GLN A 688 -41.51 -16.95 22.07
CA GLN A 688 -41.01 -18.12 21.36
C GLN A 688 -39.95 -18.90 22.13
N ALA A 689 -39.04 -18.21 22.81
CA ALA A 689 -38.06 -18.83 23.70
C ALA A 689 -38.73 -19.56 24.87
N SER A 690 -39.86 -19.05 25.37
CA SER A 690 -40.66 -19.71 26.41
C SER A 690 -41.38 -20.97 25.89
N GLY A 691 -41.78 -20.97 24.61
CA GLY A 691 -42.35 -22.13 23.91
C GLY A 691 -41.40 -23.32 23.73
N PHE A 692 -40.10 -23.15 24.02
CA PHE A 692 -39.09 -24.22 24.02
C PHE A 692 -39.10 -25.11 25.28
N GLY A 693 -40.22 -25.18 26.02
CA GLY A 693 -40.38 -26.14 27.13
C GLY A 693 -40.31 -25.53 28.53
N MET A 694 -40.31 -24.20 28.66
CA MET A 694 -40.41 -23.54 29.96
C MET A 694 -41.85 -23.63 30.46
N LYS A 695 -42.16 -24.62 31.30
CA LYS A 695 -43.42 -24.65 32.07
C LYS A 695 -43.40 -23.53 33.11
N GLY A 696 -43.69 -22.30 32.67
CA GLY A 696 -43.74 -21.09 33.49
C GLY A 696 -43.20 -19.89 32.73
N GLY A 697 -44.08 -19.21 31.98
CA GLY A 697 -43.74 -18.02 31.17
C GLY A 697 -43.05 -16.88 31.93
N GLY A 698 -43.13 -16.85 33.27
CA GLY A 698 -42.57 -15.76 34.09
C GLY A 698 -41.05 -15.74 34.29
N SER A 699 -40.29 -16.78 33.92
CA SER A 699 -38.82 -16.81 34.21
C SER A 699 -37.93 -16.20 33.12
N PHE A 700 -38.42 -16.05 31.88
CA PHE A 700 -37.75 -15.30 30.82
C PHE A 700 -38.33 -13.88 30.70
N GLU A 701 -39.66 -13.72 30.83
CA GLU A 701 -40.30 -12.39 30.99
C GLU A 701 -39.74 -11.61 32.18
N GLY A 702 -39.39 -12.26 33.29
CA GLY A 702 -38.78 -11.62 34.46
C GLY A 702 -37.34 -11.11 34.26
N TYR A 703 -36.68 -11.46 33.14
CA TYR A 703 -35.41 -10.85 32.73
C TYR A 703 -35.63 -9.58 31.88
N PHE A 704 -36.87 -9.30 31.46
CA PHE A 704 -37.23 -8.23 30.54
C PHE A 704 -38.13 -7.22 31.23
N ASP A 705 -37.58 -6.07 31.60
CA ASP A 705 -38.34 -4.90 32.11
C ASP A 705 -39.15 -4.20 31.00
N TYR A 706 -39.65 -4.95 30.02
CA TYR A 706 -40.38 -4.43 28.87
C TYR A 706 -41.86 -4.77 28.97
N SER A 707 -42.71 -3.74 29.07
CA SER A 707 -44.16 -3.91 29.08
C SER A 707 -44.79 -3.31 27.82
N SER A 708 -45.64 -4.08 27.13
CA SER A 708 -46.49 -3.62 26.04
C SER A 708 -47.95 -3.99 26.34
N SER A 709 -48.92 -3.21 25.85
CA SER A 709 -50.34 -3.55 26.02
C SER A 709 -50.71 -4.78 25.19
N GLU A 710 -51.45 -5.73 25.77
CA GLU A 710 -51.82 -7.01 25.17
C GLU A 710 -52.41 -6.89 23.74
N SER A 711 -53.28 -5.90 23.50
CA SER A 711 -53.84 -5.65 22.16
C SER A 711 -52.80 -5.21 21.11
N LYS A 712 -51.80 -4.42 21.51
CA LYS A 712 -50.70 -3.97 20.63
C LYS A 712 -49.70 -5.09 20.32
N GLN A 713 -49.49 -6.00 21.26
CA GLN A 713 -48.63 -7.17 21.09
C GLN A 713 -49.32 -8.21 20.19
N ASN A 714 -50.58 -8.55 20.45
CA ASN A 714 -51.35 -9.46 19.61
C ASN A 714 -51.47 -8.96 18.16
N GLY A 715 -51.72 -7.66 17.98
CA GLY A 715 -51.75 -7.05 16.64
C GLY A 715 -50.38 -7.11 15.93
N PHE A 716 -49.27 -6.98 16.66
CA PHE A 716 -47.92 -7.09 16.12
C PHE A 716 -47.58 -8.52 15.68
N GLU A 717 -47.94 -9.52 16.49
CA GLU A 717 -47.70 -10.94 16.18
C GLU A 717 -48.53 -11.44 14.99
N GLN A 718 -49.76 -10.95 14.82
CA GLN A 718 -50.61 -11.32 13.67
C GLN A 718 -50.12 -10.72 12.34
N SER A 719 -49.33 -9.65 12.39
CA SER A 719 -48.92 -8.89 11.20
C SER A 719 -47.40 -8.95 10.94
N SER A 720 -46.70 -9.82 11.67
CA SER A 720 -45.27 -10.08 11.52
C SER A 720 -45.02 -11.59 11.46
N SER A 721 -43.90 -12.02 10.88
CA SER A 721 -43.53 -13.44 10.84
C SER A 721 -42.12 -13.64 11.39
N PHE A 722 -41.92 -14.73 12.11
CA PHE A 722 -40.70 -14.97 12.90
C PHE A 722 -40.08 -16.31 12.51
N SER A 723 -38.75 -16.37 12.41
CA SER A 723 -38.03 -17.61 12.23
C SER A 723 -38.11 -18.46 13.49
N ARG A 724 -37.80 -19.75 13.37
CA ARG A 724 -37.37 -20.53 14.55
C ARG A 724 -36.13 -19.89 15.16
N ILE A 725 -35.91 -20.12 16.47
CA ILE A 725 -34.68 -19.70 17.14
C ILE A 725 -33.50 -20.50 16.56
N ILE A 726 -32.49 -19.77 16.11
CA ILE A 726 -31.20 -20.26 15.63
C ILE A 726 -30.29 -20.35 16.85
N VAL A 727 -29.89 -21.57 17.20
CA VAL A 727 -29.06 -21.84 18.38
C VAL A 727 -27.63 -22.13 17.92
N LYS A 728 -26.65 -21.41 18.47
CA LYS A 728 -25.21 -21.68 18.33
C LYS A 728 -24.58 -21.89 19.70
N GLY A 729 -23.64 -22.83 19.79
CA GLY A 729 -22.98 -23.21 21.06
C GLY A 729 -23.87 -24.04 21.98
N GLY A 730 -23.24 -24.74 22.92
CA GLY A 730 -23.91 -25.56 23.95
C GLY A 730 -24.18 -26.99 23.48
N ALA A 731 -24.55 -27.85 24.43
CA ALA A 731 -24.75 -29.28 24.16
C ALA A 731 -25.95 -29.52 23.22
N ALA A 732 -25.80 -30.42 22.25
CA ALA A 732 -26.90 -30.80 21.36
C ALA A 732 -28.09 -31.33 22.16
N GLY A 733 -29.30 -30.81 21.90
CA GLY A 733 -30.53 -31.20 22.61
C GLY A 733 -30.74 -30.52 23.97
N SER A 734 -29.80 -29.71 24.47
CA SER A 734 -29.95 -28.95 25.73
C SER A 734 -31.05 -27.87 25.68
N TYR A 735 -31.56 -27.57 24.49
CA TYR A 735 -32.50 -26.50 24.17
C TYR A 735 -33.84 -27.02 23.62
N GLY A 736 -34.20 -28.29 23.83
CA GLY A 736 -35.45 -28.89 23.32
C GLY A 736 -36.68 -28.72 24.22
N ALA A 737 -37.88 -28.83 23.65
CA ALA A 737 -39.18 -28.69 24.34
C ALA A 737 -39.41 -29.66 25.52
N ASN A 738 -38.60 -30.71 25.64
CA ASN A 738 -38.66 -31.71 26.70
C ASN A 738 -37.75 -31.37 27.91
N VAL A 739 -37.07 -30.23 27.91
CA VAL A 739 -36.13 -29.81 28.97
C VAL A 739 -36.80 -28.82 29.92
N ASN A 740 -36.77 -29.09 31.23
CA ASN A 740 -37.44 -28.26 32.26
C ASN A 740 -36.90 -26.81 32.34
N ASN A 741 -35.65 -26.55 31.93
CA ASN A 741 -35.07 -25.22 31.78
C ASN A 741 -34.03 -25.19 30.64
N PRO A 742 -34.49 -25.00 29.39
CA PRO A 742 -33.66 -25.12 28.19
C PRO A 742 -32.53 -24.09 28.13
N ILE A 743 -32.78 -22.84 28.56
CA ILE A 743 -31.79 -21.75 28.50
C ILE A 743 -30.66 -21.97 29.51
N LYS A 744 -31.00 -22.37 30.73
CA LYS A 744 -30.00 -22.71 31.74
C LYS A 744 -29.18 -23.93 31.31
N SER A 745 -29.84 -24.98 30.85
CA SER A 745 -29.20 -26.20 30.34
C SER A 745 -28.23 -25.92 29.19
N TRP A 746 -28.60 -25.00 28.29
CA TRP A 746 -27.76 -24.51 27.21
C TRP A 746 -26.56 -23.70 27.76
N ALA A 747 -26.82 -22.70 28.61
CA ALA A 747 -25.80 -21.82 29.19
C ALA A 747 -24.76 -22.57 30.04
N ASP A 748 -25.19 -23.56 30.82
CA ASP A 748 -24.36 -24.35 31.74
C ASP A 748 -23.25 -25.17 31.02
N ASN A 749 -23.33 -25.30 29.69
CA ASN A 749 -22.38 -26.06 28.87
C ASN A 749 -21.64 -25.22 27.81
N LEU A 750 -21.84 -23.89 27.79
CA LEU A 750 -21.23 -23.01 26.79
C LEU A 750 -19.71 -22.90 26.95
N ASP A 751 -19.20 -23.05 28.16
CA ASP A 751 -17.76 -23.03 28.45
C ASP A 751 -17.02 -24.24 27.87
N LEU A 752 -17.69 -25.40 27.81
CA LEU A 752 -17.15 -26.65 27.28
C LEU A 752 -17.43 -26.84 25.77
N LEU A 753 -18.54 -26.28 25.28
CA LEU A 753 -18.95 -26.39 23.88
C LEU A 753 -19.23 -25.01 23.24
N PRO A 754 -18.26 -24.07 23.28
CA PRO A 754 -18.43 -22.78 22.66
C PRO A 754 -18.26 -22.88 21.14
N MET A 755 -19.01 -22.08 20.40
CA MET A 755 -18.87 -21.89 18.96
C MET A 755 -18.53 -20.44 18.64
N PRO A 756 -17.97 -20.13 17.45
CA PRO A 756 -17.83 -18.76 16.98
C PRO A 756 -19.20 -18.09 16.84
N ILE A 757 -19.42 -17.05 17.64
CA ILE A 757 -20.69 -16.29 17.69
C ILE A 757 -20.59 -14.89 17.11
N ASP A 758 -19.37 -14.41 16.98
CA ASP A 758 -18.95 -13.23 16.23
C ASP A 758 -17.50 -13.43 15.80
N TYR A 759 -17.13 -13.02 14.59
CA TYR A 759 -15.78 -13.24 14.05
C TYR A 759 -15.47 -12.28 12.90
N LYS A 760 -14.16 -12.04 12.70
CA LYS A 760 -13.63 -11.35 11.52
C LYS A 760 -12.91 -12.35 10.62
N VAL A 761 -13.08 -12.22 9.32
CA VAL A 761 -12.45 -13.08 8.32
C VAL A 761 -11.38 -12.36 7.51
N LYS A 762 -10.39 -13.13 7.04
CA LYS A 762 -9.39 -12.74 6.03
C LYS A 762 -9.36 -13.77 4.91
N TYR A 763 -8.80 -13.41 3.75
CA TYR A 763 -8.78 -14.31 2.61
C TYR A 763 -7.65 -15.34 2.71
N VAL A 764 -7.96 -16.60 2.39
CA VAL A 764 -6.95 -17.67 2.35
C VAL A 764 -5.87 -17.37 1.32
N VAL A 765 -6.22 -16.70 0.21
CA VAL A 765 -5.26 -16.37 -0.85
C VAL A 765 -4.13 -15.45 -0.38
N ASP A 766 -4.38 -14.59 0.60
CA ASP A 766 -3.42 -13.60 1.11
C ASP A 766 -2.28 -14.26 1.90
N ILE A 767 -2.50 -15.48 2.39
CA ILE A 767 -1.53 -16.23 3.19
C ILE A 767 -0.90 -17.40 2.42
N ILE A 768 -1.29 -17.63 1.15
CA ILE A 768 -0.63 -18.60 0.27
C ILE A 768 0.70 -17.98 -0.22
N PRO A 769 1.86 -18.63 0.00
CA PRO A 769 3.14 -18.08 -0.42
C PRO A 769 3.28 -17.97 -1.95
N ASP A 770 3.87 -16.87 -2.43
CA ASP A 770 4.12 -16.64 -3.87
C ASP A 770 5.16 -17.59 -4.47
N ALA A 771 6.00 -18.21 -3.64
CA ALA A 771 7.00 -19.17 -4.09
C ALA A 771 6.39 -20.53 -4.50
N TRP A 772 5.17 -20.84 -4.08
CA TRP A 772 4.55 -22.16 -4.30
C TRP A 772 4.15 -22.38 -5.76
N GLN A 773 4.67 -23.45 -6.36
CA GLN A 773 4.39 -23.86 -7.74
C GLN A 773 3.91 -25.31 -7.82
N ILE A 774 2.99 -25.57 -8.77
CA ILE A 774 2.59 -26.94 -9.14
C ILE A 774 3.51 -27.49 -10.24
N LYS A 775 3.41 -28.80 -10.54
CA LYS A 775 4.24 -29.49 -11.53
C LYS A 775 4.39 -28.79 -12.89
N SER A 776 3.37 -28.04 -13.34
CA SER A 776 3.42 -27.29 -14.61
C SER A 776 4.22 -25.98 -14.54
N GLY A 777 4.82 -25.64 -13.39
CA GLY A 777 5.46 -24.35 -13.12
C GLY A 777 4.47 -23.22 -12.83
N SER A 778 3.17 -23.52 -12.76
CA SER A 778 2.14 -22.52 -12.48
C SER A 778 2.11 -22.16 -10.99
N ASN A 779 2.05 -20.86 -10.71
CA ASN A 779 1.96 -20.33 -9.35
C ASN A 779 0.62 -20.72 -8.68
N VAL A 780 0.69 -21.26 -7.46
CA VAL A 780 -0.47 -21.75 -6.69
C VAL A 780 -1.42 -20.62 -6.31
N LYS A 781 -0.88 -19.47 -5.86
CA LYS A 781 -1.67 -18.29 -5.47
C LYS A 781 -2.47 -17.75 -6.65
N GLN A 782 -1.87 -17.67 -7.84
CA GLN A 782 -2.55 -17.26 -9.06
C GLN A 782 -3.64 -18.27 -9.49
N LEU A 783 -3.33 -19.57 -9.45
CA LEU A 783 -4.33 -20.62 -9.73
C LEU A 783 -5.52 -20.54 -8.76
N TRP A 784 -5.26 -20.24 -7.49
CA TRP A 784 -6.31 -20.04 -6.49
C TRP A 784 -7.21 -18.85 -6.85
N ARG A 785 -6.62 -17.70 -7.26
CA ARG A 785 -7.37 -16.52 -7.73
C ARG A 785 -8.23 -16.83 -8.94
N ASP A 786 -7.66 -17.50 -9.94
CA ASP A 786 -8.38 -17.87 -11.17
C ASP A 786 -9.54 -18.84 -10.87
N ALA A 787 -9.32 -19.79 -9.95
CA ALA A 787 -10.34 -20.73 -9.51
C ALA A 787 -11.48 -20.03 -8.74
N GLN A 788 -11.15 -19.12 -7.81
CA GLN A 788 -12.13 -18.30 -7.12
C GLN A 788 -12.96 -17.48 -8.12
N ARG A 789 -12.30 -16.81 -9.06
CA ARG A 789 -12.98 -16.04 -10.10
C ARG A 789 -13.93 -16.91 -10.91
N LYS A 790 -13.48 -18.07 -11.37
CA LYS A 790 -14.29 -19.02 -12.16
C LYS A 790 -15.48 -19.58 -11.37
N LEU A 791 -15.32 -19.82 -10.06
CA LEU A 791 -16.38 -20.30 -9.16
C LEU A 791 -17.52 -19.30 -9.02
N TYR A 792 -17.21 -18.02 -8.83
CA TYR A 792 -18.18 -17.02 -8.40
C TYR A 792 -18.61 -16.05 -9.51
N VAL A 793 -17.89 -15.94 -10.63
CA VAL A 793 -18.31 -15.13 -11.79
C VAL A 793 -19.70 -15.52 -12.32
N GLY A 794 -20.00 -16.82 -12.41
CA GLY A 794 -21.29 -17.30 -12.90
C GLY A 794 -22.44 -17.01 -11.94
N LYS A 795 -22.18 -17.14 -10.64
CA LYS A 795 -23.13 -16.82 -9.57
C LYS A 795 -23.40 -15.33 -9.49
N PHE A 796 -22.38 -14.51 -9.70
CA PHE A 796 -22.50 -13.05 -9.81
C PHE A 796 -23.27 -12.63 -11.07
N LYS A 797 -23.12 -13.34 -12.21
CA LYS A 797 -23.94 -13.10 -13.41
C LYS A 797 -25.42 -13.49 -13.24
N SER A 798 -25.71 -14.56 -12.47
CA SER A 798 -27.08 -14.96 -12.12
C SER A 798 -27.69 -14.11 -11.01
N ILE A 799 -26.85 -13.47 -10.17
CA ILE A 799 -27.25 -12.37 -9.32
C ILE A 799 -27.31 -11.14 -10.21
N GLN A 800 -28.43 -11.05 -10.93
CA GLN A 800 -29.00 -9.78 -11.34
C GLN A 800 -28.84 -8.83 -10.16
N ASN A 801 -27.89 -7.90 -10.29
CA ASN A 801 -27.58 -6.97 -9.23
C ASN A 801 -28.85 -6.14 -9.07
N THR A 802 -29.70 -6.43 -8.08
CA THR A 802 -30.98 -5.74 -7.87
C THR A 802 -30.83 -4.28 -7.40
N LEU A 803 -29.65 -3.70 -7.57
CA LEU A 803 -29.43 -2.25 -7.65
C LEU A 803 -29.31 -1.72 -9.09
N TYR A 804 -29.03 -2.57 -10.08
CA TYR A 804 -29.02 -2.25 -11.52
C TYR A 804 -29.27 -3.50 -12.37
N SER A 805 -30.52 -3.96 -12.44
CA SER A 805 -30.85 -5.02 -13.39
C SER A 805 -32.33 -4.97 -13.81
N GLY A 806 -32.67 -3.82 -14.36
CA GLY A 806 -33.88 -3.58 -15.16
C GLY A 806 -33.70 -2.37 -16.06
N ILE A 807 -32.45 -1.99 -16.30
CA ILE A 807 -32.07 -0.75 -16.95
C ILE A 807 -31.02 -1.10 -17.97
N THR A 808 -31.38 -1.08 -19.24
CA THR A 808 -30.39 -0.95 -20.32
C THR A 808 -29.79 0.44 -20.17
N VAL A 809 -28.67 0.56 -19.43
CA VAL A 809 -27.92 1.80 -19.30
C VAL A 809 -27.06 1.94 -20.55
N SER A 810 -27.40 2.89 -21.42
CA SER A 810 -26.52 3.33 -22.50
C SER A 810 -25.34 4.10 -21.91
N LYS A 811 -24.13 3.93 -22.46
CA LYS A 811 -22.91 4.64 -22.04
C LYS A 811 -22.44 5.60 -23.12
N GLY A 812 -22.09 6.82 -22.74
CA GLY A 812 -21.60 7.87 -23.63
C GLY A 812 -20.12 8.22 -23.41
N SER A 813 -19.45 8.76 -24.45
CA SER A 813 -18.04 9.16 -24.40
C SER A 813 -17.87 10.68 -24.21
N PHE A 814 -16.88 11.08 -23.42
CA PHE A 814 -16.58 12.48 -23.08
C PHE A 814 -15.64 13.15 -24.11
N GLU A 815 -15.93 14.40 -24.48
CA GLU A 815 -15.03 15.24 -25.30
C GLU A 815 -14.88 16.63 -24.67
N ASN A 816 -13.63 17.06 -24.46
CA ASN A 816 -13.31 18.39 -23.94
C ASN A 816 -12.88 19.32 -25.10
N LYS A 817 -13.63 20.39 -25.37
CA LYS A 817 -13.22 21.43 -26.33
C LYS A 817 -13.49 22.84 -25.78
N ASN A 818 -12.40 23.60 -25.73
CA ASN A 818 -12.26 25.06 -25.56
C ASN A 818 -12.27 25.62 -24.13
N ALA A 819 -11.38 26.59 -23.91
CA ALA A 819 -11.23 27.38 -22.69
C ALA A 819 -12.25 28.52 -22.61
N PHE A 820 -12.85 28.80 -21.45
CA PHE A 820 -13.60 30.04 -21.21
C PHE A 820 -13.73 30.47 -19.74
N SER A 821 -14.04 31.76 -19.58
CA SER A 821 -14.29 32.53 -18.36
C SER A 821 -15.69 32.31 -17.76
N SER A 822 -15.81 32.32 -16.42
CA SER A 822 -17.10 32.35 -15.70
C SER A 822 -16.97 32.96 -14.30
N VAL A 823 -18.07 33.52 -13.78
CA VAL A 823 -18.18 34.56 -12.74
C VAL A 823 -18.93 34.08 -11.47
N SER A 824 -18.93 32.79 -11.15
CA SER A 824 -19.76 32.22 -10.06
C SER A 824 -18.99 31.41 -9.02
N THR A 825 -19.47 31.43 -7.77
CA THR A 825 -18.86 30.72 -6.64
C THR A 825 -19.27 29.25 -6.63
N CYS A 826 -18.32 28.31 -6.75
CA CYS A 826 -18.52 26.86 -6.55
C CYS A 826 -18.78 26.50 -5.07
N ARG A 827 -19.86 26.99 -4.47
CA ARG A 827 -20.17 26.76 -3.05
C ARG A 827 -21.55 26.14 -2.89
N TYR A 828 -21.65 25.11 -2.06
CA TYR A 828 -22.92 24.42 -1.79
C TYR A 828 -23.19 24.31 -0.30
N LEU A 829 -24.46 24.44 0.08
CA LEU A 829 -24.93 24.30 1.46
C LEU A 829 -25.54 22.92 1.66
N GLY A 830 -24.99 22.15 2.60
CA GLY A 830 -25.52 20.85 2.99
C GLY A 830 -26.83 20.93 3.78
N SER A 831 -27.57 19.84 3.83
CA SER A 831 -28.81 19.71 4.62
C SER A 831 -28.61 19.85 6.14
N ASN A 832 -27.37 19.73 6.61
CA ASN A 832 -26.93 19.95 8.00
C ASN A 832 -26.49 21.40 8.28
N GLY A 833 -26.55 22.30 7.29
CA GLY A 833 -26.14 23.71 7.41
C GLY A 833 -24.64 23.95 7.20
N ASN A 834 -23.87 22.93 6.84
CA ASN A 834 -22.44 23.08 6.55
C ASN A 834 -22.21 23.63 5.13
N TYR A 835 -21.21 24.51 4.99
CA TYR A 835 -20.78 25.06 3.71
C TYR A 835 -19.62 24.24 3.14
N TYR A 836 -19.73 23.85 1.86
CA TYR A 836 -18.68 23.17 1.11
C TYR A 836 -18.19 24.07 -0.02
N ASP A 837 -16.93 24.50 0.06
CA ASP A 837 -16.28 25.33 -0.96
C ASP A 837 -15.44 24.46 -1.90
N PHE A 838 -15.82 24.47 -3.17
CA PHE A 838 -15.15 23.80 -4.29
C PHE A 838 -14.56 24.81 -5.27
N GLY A 839 -14.23 26.03 -4.83
CA GLY A 839 -13.67 27.09 -5.68
C GLY A 839 -12.43 26.70 -6.48
N GLU A 840 -11.67 25.69 -6.04
CA GLU A 840 -10.53 25.16 -6.81
C GLU A 840 -10.97 24.45 -8.12
N PHE A 841 -12.20 23.94 -8.21
CA PHE A 841 -12.73 23.39 -9.47
C PHE A 841 -12.88 24.44 -10.57
N ILE A 842 -12.95 25.73 -10.23
CA ILE A 842 -13.05 26.83 -11.20
C ILE A 842 -11.88 26.80 -12.20
N LYS A 843 -10.69 26.32 -11.77
CA LYS A 843 -9.51 26.15 -12.63
C LYS A 843 -9.71 25.21 -13.83
N TYR A 844 -10.71 24.32 -13.76
CA TYR A 844 -10.99 23.29 -14.75
C TYR A 844 -12.37 23.43 -15.40
N GLN A 845 -13.04 24.57 -15.21
CA GLN A 845 -14.36 24.81 -15.79
C GLN A 845 -14.28 25.39 -17.20
N ASN A 846 -15.06 24.78 -18.10
CA ASN A 846 -15.47 25.39 -19.36
C ASN A 846 -16.87 25.99 -19.18
N GLU A 847 -17.38 26.69 -20.20
CA GLU A 847 -18.76 27.20 -20.22
C GLU A 847 -19.80 26.11 -19.90
N TYR A 848 -19.51 24.87 -20.31
CA TYR A 848 -20.22 23.64 -19.94
C TYR A 848 -19.37 22.41 -20.26
N TYR A 849 -19.67 21.28 -19.60
CA TYR A 849 -19.20 19.94 -19.95
C TYR A 849 -20.15 19.28 -20.95
N LYS A 850 -19.61 18.53 -21.91
CA LYS A 850 -20.38 17.81 -22.93
C LYS A 850 -20.12 16.30 -22.85
N THR A 851 -21.18 15.50 -22.89
CA THR A 851 -21.09 14.04 -23.06
C THR A 851 -22.03 13.57 -24.16
N ASN A 852 -21.56 12.65 -25.01
CA ASN A 852 -22.28 12.20 -26.20
C ASN A 852 -22.92 10.83 -25.95
N PHE A 853 -24.22 10.67 -26.16
CA PHE A 853 -24.96 9.42 -25.98
C PHE A 853 -25.45 8.81 -27.30
N PRO A 854 -25.18 7.52 -27.56
CA PRO A 854 -25.78 6.81 -28.68
C PRO A 854 -27.20 6.32 -28.33
N LEU A 855 -28.20 6.71 -29.12
CA LEU A 855 -29.58 6.18 -29.04
C LEU A 855 -29.73 4.90 -29.88
N ASN A 856 -29.19 4.90 -31.12
CA ASN A 856 -29.19 3.81 -32.10
C ASN A 856 -28.04 4.01 -33.12
N GLN A 857 -27.84 3.13 -34.12
CA GLN A 857 -26.71 3.17 -35.08
C GLN A 857 -26.53 4.51 -35.83
N ASP A 858 -27.57 5.36 -35.94
CA ASP A 858 -27.54 6.64 -36.67
C ASP A 858 -28.00 7.88 -35.88
N GLU A 859 -28.40 7.77 -34.60
CA GLU A 859 -28.91 8.90 -33.79
C GLU A 859 -28.13 9.05 -32.46
N LYS A 860 -27.72 10.29 -32.15
CA LYS A 860 -26.99 10.67 -30.93
C LYS A 860 -27.64 11.90 -30.29
N TYR A 861 -27.62 11.96 -28.96
CA TYR A 861 -27.95 13.18 -28.23
C TYR A 861 -26.80 13.58 -27.32
N ASP A 862 -26.67 14.89 -27.12
CA ASP A 862 -25.59 15.50 -26.36
C ASP A 862 -26.15 16.03 -25.03
N ILE A 863 -25.51 15.68 -23.92
CA ILE A 863 -25.83 16.24 -22.61
C ILE A 863 -24.79 17.30 -22.27
N TYR A 864 -25.29 18.48 -21.91
CA TYR A 864 -24.51 19.63 -21.49
C TYR A 864 -24.79 19.92 -20.03
N PHE A 865 -23.76 20.10 -19.20
CA PHE A 865 -23.93 20.45 -17.79
C PHE A 865 -22.80 21.34 -17.25
N ASN A 866 -23.08 22.13 -16.22
CA ASN A 866 -22.08 22.95 -15.53
C ASN A 866 -22.24 22.78 -14.01
N LEU A 867 -21.13 22.56 -13.30
CA LEU A 867 -21.14 22.35 -11.86
C LEU A 867 -21.40 23.66 -11.11
N CYS A 868 -20.79 24.76 -11.54
CA CYS A 868 -20.73 25.98 -10.74
C CYS A 868 -21.41 27.19 -11.38
N GLY A 869 -22.15 27.00 -12.47
CA GLY A 869 -22.84 28.09 -13.17
C GLY A 869 -23.96 27.58 -14.06
N ASN A 870 -24.63 28.49 -14.76
CA ASN A 870 -25.59 28.13 -15.80
C ASN A 870 -24.88 27.70 -17.08
N VAL A 871 -25.57 26.88 -17.88
CA VAL A 871 -25.18 26.54 -19.24
C VAL A 871 -25.93 27.49 -20.18
N SER A 872 -25.24 28.53 -20.67
CA SER A 872 -25.80 29.57 -21.55
C SER A 872 -26.54 28.99 -22.77
N LEU A 873 -26.00 27.91 -23.35
CA LEU A 873 -26.59 27.17 -24.47
C LEU A 873 -27.97 26.59 -24.10
N CYS A 874 -28.13 26.07 -22.88
CA CYS A 874 -29.38 25.48 -22.41
C CYS A 874 -30.47 26.53 -22.20
N ASP A 875 -30.10 27.71 -21.70
CA ASP A 875 -31.03 28.81 -21.45
C ASP A 875 -31.63 29.36 -22.77
N ASN A 876 -30.78 29.57 -23.77
CA ASN A 876 -31.19 30.07 -25.08
C ASN A 876 -32.12 29.10 -25.83
N LEU A 877 -31.91 27.79 -25.67
CA LEU A 877 -32.61 26.75 -26.42
C LEU A 877 -33.93 26.30 -25.78
N LEU A 878 -34.05 26.39 -24.45
CA LEU A 878 -35.24 25.97 -23.71
C LEU A 878 -36.18 27.12 -23.37
N GLY A 879 -35.73 28.38 -23.51
CA GLY A 879 -36.52 29.56 -23.18
C GLY A 879 -36.71 29.80 -21.68
N TYR A 880 -35.87 29.18 -20.85
CA TYR A 880 -35.81 29.35 -19.39
C TYR A 880 -34.46 29.93 -19.00
N THR A 881 -34.38 30.62 -17.86
CA THR A 881 -33.12 31.15 -17.32
C THR A 881 -32.57 30.25 -16.21
N ASN A 882 -31.24 30.19 -16.06
CA ASN A 882 -30.52 29.49 -15.01
C ASN A 882 -30.56 27.94 -15.06
N ASN A 883 -30.54 27.34 -16.25
CA ASN A 883 -30.37 25.88 -16.40
C ASN A 883 -28.90 25.49 -16.21
N GLN A 884 -28.65 24.54 -15.31
CA GLN A 884 -27.32 23.96 -15.08
C GLN A 884 -27.07 22.74 -15.95
N ALA A 885 -28.12 22.12 -16.51
CA ALA A 885 -27.96 21.01 -17.44
C ALA A 885 -29.13 20.87 -18.41
N CYS A 886 -28.82 20.49 -19.65
CA CYS A 886 -29.81 20.14 -20.67
C CYS A 886 -29.34 19.01 -21.58
N MET A 887 -30.33 18.40 -22.24
CA MET A 887 -30.15 17.38 -23.26
C MET A 887 -30.57 17.94 -24.62
N ILE A 888 -29.70 17.82 -25.62
CA ILE A 888 -29.92 18.28 -26.99
C ILE A 888 -29.91 17.08 -27.93
N GLU A 889 -31.05 16.81 -28.55
CA GLU A 889 -31.25 15.86 -29.64
C GLU A 889 -31.50 16.66 -30.92
N SER A 890 -31.13 16.13 -32.10
CA SER A 890 -31.18 16.81 -33.42
C SER A 890 -32.45 17.62 -33.75
N THR A 891 -33.59 17.35 -33.09
CA THR A 891 -34.83 18.16 -33.20
C THR A 891 -35.52 18.50 -31.87
N LYS A 892 -34.95 18.14 -30.71
CA LYS A 892 -35.59 18.29 -29.38
C LYS A 892 -34.60 18.66 -28.28
N ASN A 893 -34.96 19.66 -27.48
CA ASN A 893 -34.19 20.08 -26.30
C ASN A 893 -35.02 19.80 -25.04
N ASN A 894 -34.41 19.25 -23.99
CA ASN A 894 -35.07 19.02 -22.69
C ASN A 894 -34.19 19.48 -21.53
N SER A 895 -34.78 20.07 -20.48
CA SER A 895 -34.04 20.40 -19.25
C SER A 895 -33.72 19.13 -18.44
N LEU A 896 -32.51 19.06 -17.87
CA LEU A 896 -32.09 18.00 -16.96
C LEU A 896 -31.88 18.49 -15.52
N GLY A 897 -31.90 19.80 -15.31
CA GLY A 897 -31.62 20.42 -14.03
C GLY A 897 -31.65 21.94 -14.09
N SER A 898 -32.49 22.57 -13.28
CA SER A 898 -32.55 24.03 -13.12
C SER A 898 -32.46 24.43 -11.64
N GLY A 899 -31.73 25.48 -11.33
CA GLY A 899 -31.55 26.02 -9.97
C GLY A 899 -30.46 25.35 -9.12
N THR A 900 -30.46 25.65 -7.82
CA THR A 900 -29.52 25.09 -6.82
C THR A 900 -29.79 23.60 -6.59
N PRO A 901 -28.77 22.73 -6.60
CA PRO A 901 -28.94 21.30 -6.39
C PRO A 901 -29.32 20.98 -4.94
N GLU A 902 -30.01 19.85 -4.74
CA GLU A 902 -30.11 19.24 -3.42
C GLU A 902 -28.77 18.55 -3.10
N VAL A 903 -28.17 18.93 -1.97
CA VAL A 903 -26.83 18.47 -1.56
C VAL A 903 -26.94 17.37 -0.52
N ARG A 904 -26.33 16.22 -0.80
CA ARG A 904 -26.27 15.08 0.13
C ARG A 904 -24.84 14.64 0.35
N GLU A 905 -24.42 14.51 1.60
CA GLU A 905 -23.14 13.89 1.92
C GLU A 905 -23.17 12.40 1.54
N ILE A 906 -22.11 11.93 0.90
CA ILE A 906 -21.90 10.53 0.53
C ILE A 906 -20.52 10.07 1.00
N PRO A 907 -20.26 8.75 1.17
CA PRO A 907 -18.93 8.27 1.54
C PRO A 907 -17.84 8.86 0.63
N ASN A 908 -16.85 9.51 1.24
CA ASN A 908 -15.73 10.17 0.56
C ASN A 908 -16.11 11.34 -0.36
N GLY A 909 -17.27 12.00 -0.17
CA GLY A 909 -17.65 13.08 -1.07
C GLY A 909 -19.03 13.71 -0.87
N LEU A 910 -19.52 14.37 -1.92
CA LEU A 910 -20.81 15.07 -1.98
C LEU A 910 -21.58 14.70 -3.24
N SER A 911 -22.88 14.45 -3.10
CA SER A 911 -23.81 14.25 -4.21
C SER A 911 -24.65 15.50 -4.43
N LEU A 912 -24.63 16.02 -5.66
CA LEU A 912 -25.42 17.15 -6.13
C LEU A 912 -26.56 16.62 -7.01
N LEU A 913 -27.80 16.77 -6.55
CA LEU A 913 -28.98 16.34 -7.28
C LEU A 913 -29.73 17.53 -7.90
N TYR A 914 -29.75 17.59 -9.23
CA TYR A 914 -30.50 18.56 -10.01
C TYR A 914 -31.80 17.94 -10.54
N THR A 915 -32.89 18.71 -10.52
CA THR A 915 -34.19 18.27 -11.02
C THR A 915 -34.68 19.22 -12.11
N ALA A 916 -35.21 18.65 -13.20
CA ALA A 916 -35.77 19.42 -14.31
C ALA A 916 -37.00 20.24 -13.88
N ASN A 917 -37.18 21.40 -14.51
CA ASN A 917 -38.30 22.31 -14.21
C ASN A 917 -39.66 21.61 -14.43
N PRO A 918 -40.60 21.65 -13.45
CA PRO A 918 -41.93 21.04 -13.58
C PRO A 918 -42.76 21.54 -14.77
N SER A 919 -42.43 22.73 -15.29
CA SER A 919 -43.09 23.40 -16.41
C SER A 919 -42.75 22.80 -17.78
N ASP A 920 -41.68 22.01 -17.87
CA ASP A 920 -41.20 21.41 -19.11
C ASP A 920 -42.18 20.30 -19.56
N LYS A 921 -42.95 20.58 -20.62
CA LYS A 921 -44.12 19.77 -21.04
C LYS A 921 -43.80 18.36 -21.54
N LYS A 922 -42.52 18.00 -21.69
CA LYS A 922 -42.08 16.69 -22.21
C LYS A 922 -41.43 15.86 -21.11
N LYS A 923 -42.26 15.26 -20.24
CA LYS A 923 -41.83 14.32 -19.20
C LYS A 923 -41.26 13.02 -19.79
N CYS A 924 -40.49 12.27 -19.00
CA CYS A 924 -39.84 11.05 -19.47
C CYS A 924 -40.79 9.84 -19.47
N GLY A 925 -40.85 9.13 -20.61
CA GLY A 925 -41.57 7.87 -20.77
C GLY A 925 -43.08 7.96 -20.55
N SER A 926 -43.75 6.81 -20.51
CA SER A 926 -45.19 6.68 -20.22
C SER A 926 -45.57 7.01 -18.77
N SER A 927 -44.58 7.19 -17.89
CA SER A 927 -44.76 7.39 -16.43
C SER A 927 -44.77 8.85 -15.98
N ASN A 928 -44.60 9.82 -16.91
CA ASN A 928 -44.78 11.25 -16.64
C ASN A 928 -43.91 11.79 -15.46
N LYS A 929 -42.71 11.21 -15.26
CA LYS A 929 -41.73 11.59 -14.22
C LYS A 929 -40.79 12.70 -14.71
N ASN A 930 -40.29 13.51 -13.77
CA ASN A 930 -39.30 14.57 -14.05
C ASN A 930 -37.91 13.95 -14.28
N ARG A 931 -37.16 14.51 -15.22
CA ARG A 931 -35.74 14.13 -15.43
C ARG A 931 -34.90 14.67 -14.27
N THR A 932 -33.88 13.91 -13.87
CA THR A 932 -32.96 14.30 -12.79
C THR A 932 -31.52 14.00 -13.18
N LEU A 933 -30.59 14.85 -12.79
CA LEU A 933 -29.15 14.67 -12.95
C LEU A 933 -28.49 14.64 -11.56
N SER A 934 -27.81 13.53 -11.24
CA SER A 934 -27.02 13.39 -10.03
C SER A 934 -25.53 13.41 -10.35
N ILE A 935 -24.78 14.28 -9.70
CA ILE A 935 -23.32 14.38 -9.84
C ILE A 935 -22.68 14.08 -8.48
N GLU A 936 -21.87 13.03 -8.42
CA GLU A 936 -21.15 12.63 -7.21
C GLU A 936 -19.70 13.12 -7.27
N LEU A 937 -19.35 14.09 -6.43
CA LEU A 937 -18.00 14.61 -6.24
C LEU A 937 -17.31 13.80 -5.15
N LEU A 938 -16.30 12.99 -5.49
CA LEU A 938 -15.55 12.17 -4.55
C LEU A 938 -14.14 12.74 -4.37
N CYS A 939 -13.78 13.03 -3.12
CA CYS A 939 -12.46 13.50 -2.72
C CYS A 939 -11.44 12.36 -2.87
N ASP A 940 -10.43 12.59 -3.70
CA ASP A 940 -9.29 11.70 -3.88
C ASP A 940 -8.03 12.52 -4.06
N LEU A 941 -7.19 12.59 -3.02
CA LEU A 941 -5.97 13.42 -3.00
C LEU A 941 -4.91 12.97 -4.03
N THR A 942 -5.04 11.75 -4.58
CA THR A 942 -4.07 11.15 -5.50
C THR A 942 -4.36 11.43 -6.98
N ILE A 943 -5.58 11.87 -7.30
CA ILE A 943 -6.05 12.02 -8.68
C ILE A 943 -6.35 13.50 -8.98
N ASP A 944 -5.80 14.03 -10.07
CA ASP A 944 -6.10 15.41 -10.50
C ASP A 944 -7.58 15.58 -10.86
N MET A 945 -8.09 14.83 -11.85
CA MET A 945 -9.52 14.79 -12.16
C MET A 945 -9.83 13.55 -12.99
N SER A 946 -10.86 12.80 -12.58
CA SER A 946 -11.42 11.67 -13.32
C SER A 946 -12.94 11.78 -13.32
N ILE A 947 -13.55 11.68 -14.51
CA ILE A 947 -15.00 11.77 -14.69
C ILE A 947 -15.47 10.42 -15.23
N SER A 948 -16.46 9.81 -14.59
CA SER A 948 -17.03 8.54 -15.02
C SER A 948 -17.83 8.70 -16.32
N ASP A 949 -18.12 7.59 -17.01
CA ASP A 949 -19.18 7.60 -18.02
C ASP A 949 -20.49 8.05 -17.37
N LEU A 950 -21.24 8.92 -18.04
CA LEU A 950 -22.59 9.27 -17.62
C LEU A 950 -23.49 8.04 -17.81
N SER A 951 -24.33 7.75 -16.83
CA SER A 951 -25.26 6.62 -16.84
C SER A 951 -26.70 7.11 -16.86
N GLU A 952 -27.52 6.60 -17.79
CA GLU A 952 -28.95 6.90 -17.89
C GLU A 952 -29.81 5.73 -17.38
N SER A 953 -30.84 6.03 -16.58
CA SER A 953 -31.88 5.08 -16.17
C SER A 953 -33.16 5.16 -17.03
N PRO A 954 -34.04 4.14 -17.05
CA PRO A 954 -35.26 4.13 -17.88
C PRO A 954 -36.31 5.12 -17.38
N GLU A 955 -36.09 5.70 -16.19
CA GLU A 955 -36.88 6.80 -15.64
C GLU A 955 -36.26 8.18 -15.98
N CYS A 956 -35.31 8.24 -16.92
CA CYS A 956 -34.50 9.42 -17.26
C CYS A 956 -33.83 10.07 -16.03
N LYS A 957 -33.21 9.22 -15.20
CA LYS A 957 -32.27 9.68 -14.16
C LYS A 957 -30.86 9.50 -14.68
N TYR A 958 -30.11 10.58 -14.73
CA TYR A 958 -28.74 10.64 -15.22
C TYR A 958 -27.81 10.71 -14.02
N LYS A 959 -26.75 9.91 -14.00
CA LYS A 959 -25.77 9.90 -12.90
C LYS A 959 -24.33 9.92 -13.44
N LEU A 960 -23.52 10.80 -12.86
CA LEU A 960 -22.10 11.00 -13.13
C LEU A 960 -21.31 10.99 -11.82
N THR A 961 -20.08 10.48 -11.84
CA THR A 961 -19.15 10.56 -10.70
C THR A 961 -17.87 11.28 -11.14
N ILE A 962 -17.41 12.23 -10.33
CA ILE A 962 -16.17 12.98 -10.51
C ILE A 962 -15.27 12.68 -9.31
N LYS A 963 -14.14 12.02 -9.55
CA LYS A 963 -13.08 11.78 -8.55
C LYS A 963 -11.97 12.80 -8.75
N SER A 964 -11.61 13.55 -7.72
CA SER A 964 -10.58 14.58 -7.84
C SER A 964 -10.08 15.04 -6.47
N LYS A 965 -8.81 15.45 -6.40
CA LYS A 965 -8.27 16.16 -5.25
C LYS A 965 -8.92 17.53 -5.04
N TYR A 966 -9.50 18.10 -6.10
CA TYR A 966 -10.28 19.33 -6.05
C TYR A 966 -11.73 19.08 -5.57
N ALA A 967 -12.18 17.82 -5.51
CA ALA A 967 -13.43 17.39 -4.87
C ALA A 967 -13.30 17.14 -3.36
N CYS A 968 -12.20 17.60 -2.77
CA CYS A 968 -12.00 17.63 -1.33
C CYS A 968 -12.52 18.95 -0.75
N PRO A 969 -13.59 18.95 0.07
CA PRO A 969 -14.18 20.18 0.59
C PRO A 969 -13.22 20.89 1.56
N GLN A 970 -12.96 22.17 1.31
CA GLN A 970 -12.20 23.03 2.23
C GLN A 970 -13.08 23.51 3.39
N ILE A 971 -12.54 23.49 4.61
CA ILE A 971 -13.24 24.03 5.80
C ILE A 971 -12.61 25.34 6.24
N HIS A 972 -13.46 26.32 6.55
CA HIS A 972 -13.08 27.61 7.11
C HIS A 972 -13.54 27.65 8.58
N LEU A 973 -12.60 27.64 9.53
CA LEU A 973 -12.89 27.74 10.97
C LEU A 973 -12.58 29.15 11.48
N TYR A 974 -13.53 29.76 12.18
CA TYR A 974 -13.35 31.04 12.84
C TYR A 974 -13.28 30.87 14.36
N ASP A 975 -12.20 31.35 14.97
CA ASP A 975 -12.07 31.41 16.43
C ASP A 975 -12.52 32.79 16.94
N ALA A 976 -13.69 32.81 17.57
CA ALA A 976 -14.31 34.00 18.10
C ALA A 976 -13.55 34.63 19.29
N PHE A 977 -12.70 33.88 20.01
CA PHE A 977 -11.93 34.41 21.14
C PHE A 977 -10.64 35.10 20.69
N THR A 978 -10.09 34.70 19.55
CA THR A 978 -8.82 35.25 19.04
C THR A 978 -8.96 36.09 17.78
N SER A 979 -10.17 36.21 17.22
CA SER A 979 -10.44 36.97 15.99
C SER A 979 -9.74 36.43 14.75
N ARG A 980 -9.51 35.11 14.70
CA ARG A 980 -8.69 34.45 13.68
C ARG A 980 -9.49 33.53 12.77
N PHE A 981 -9.10 33.54 11.50
CA PHE A 981 -9.60 32.62 10.49
C PHE A 981 -8.54 31.56 10.16
N TYR A 982 -8.94 30.30 10.28
CA TYR A 982 -8.17 29.13 9.88
C TYR A 982 -8.80 28.55 8.63
N ARG A 983 -8.04 28.51 7.52
CA ARG A 983 -8.40 27.71 6.36
C ARG A 983 -7.70 26.38 6.46
N LEU A 984 -8.48 25.33 6.36
CA LEU A 984 -8.08 23.99 6.65
C LEU A 984 -8.22 23.15 5.40
N THR A 985 -7.11 22.53 4.97
CA THR A 985 -7.12 21.52 3.91
C THR A 985 -7.08 20.12 4.50
N PRO A 986 -7.83 19.17 3.93
CA PRO A 986 -7.84 17.80 4.40
C PRO A 986 -6.45 17.16 4.21
N GLU A 987 -5.87 16.65 5.28
CA GLU A 987 -4.63 15.87 5.31
C GLU A 987 -4.95 14.38 5.18
N THR A 988 -5.95 13.89 5.90
CA THR A 988 -6.39 12.49 5.92
C THR A 988 -7.87 12.39 6.27
N ILE A 989 -8.62 11.56 5.55
CA ILE A 989 -10.04 11.27 5.85
C ILE A 989 -10.09 10.01 6.72
N ILE A 990 -10.68 10.10 7.91
CA ILE A 990 -10.77 8.98 8.86
C ILE A 990 -12.25 8.69 9.17
N GLY A 991 -12.66 7.42 9.09
CA GLY A 991 -13.95 6.93 9.59
C GLY A 991 -15.15 7.04 8.63
N SER A 992 -16.29 6.50 9.07
CA SER A 992 -17.58 6.53 8.36
C SER A 992 -18.53 7.55 9.01
N SER A 993 -19.31 8.22 8.16
CA SER A 993 -20.10 9.45 8.42
C SER A 993 -20.75 9.60 9.83
N PRO A 994 -20.68 10.81 10.44
CA PRO A 994 -20.00 12.00 9.93
C PRO A 994 -18.48 11.83 10.03
N PHE A 995 -17.76 12.23 8.98
CA PHE A 995 -16.32 11.98 8.85
C PHE A 995 -15.51 12.65 9.97
N ALA A 996 -14.43 12.00 10.40
CA ALA A 996 -13.35 12.66 11.11
C ALA A 996 -12.26 13.01 10.09
N VAL A 997 -12.33 14.20 9.50
CA VAL A 997 -11.29 14.66 8.58
C VAL A 997 -10.20 15.35 9.40
N LYS A 998 -8.98 14.83 9.32
CA LYS A 998 -7.82 15.50 9.89
C LYS A 998 -7.42 16.61 8.92
N TYR A 999 -7.41 17.83 9.41
CA TYR A 999 -7.10 19.01 8.61
C TYR A 999 -5.75 19.59 9.00
N GLN A 1000 -5.01 20.11 8.01
CA GLN A 1000 -3.83 20.92 8.24
C GLN A 1000 -4.05 22.38 7.81
N PRO A 1001 -3.36 23.33 8.46
CA PRO A 1001 -3.33 24.72 8.02
C PRO A 1001 -2.79 24.79 6.58
N PHE A 1002 -3.46 25.56 5.74
CA PHE A 1002 -3.00 25.80 4.37
C PHE A 1002 -1.70 26.62 4.37
N ASP A 1003 -0.70 26.20 3.59
CA ASP A 1003 0.56 26.93 3.46
C ASP A 1003 0.33 28.14 2.53
N TYR A 1004 0.38 29.34 3.11
CA TYR A 1004 0.00 30.57 2.44
C TYR A 1004 1.21 31.38 1.97
N LYS A 1005 1.04 32.14 0.88
CA LYS A 1005 2.01 33.18 0.50
C LYS A 1005 1.98 34.29 1.55
N PRO A 1006 3.11 34.62 2.21
CA PRO A 1006 3.14 35.67 3.22
C PRO A 1006 2.60 37.01 2.67
N ASN A 1007 1.83 37.74 3.49
CA ASN A 1007 1.34 39.10 3.21
C ASN A 1007 0.31 39.27 2.08
N HIS A 1008 -0.46 38.22 1.75
CA HIS A 1008 -1.63 38.33 0.85
C HIS A 1008 -2.84 38.95 1.57
N ILE A 1009 -3.54 39.87 0.89
CA ILE A 1009 -4.79 40.48 1.35
C ILE A 1009 -5.90 40.24 0.33
N GLN A 1010 -7.04 39.75 0.80
CA GLN A 1010 -8.26 39.59 0.00
C GLN A 1010 -9.34 40.55 0.47
N LEU A 1011 -10.03 41.19 -0.47
CA LEU A 1011 -11.09 42.15 -0.20
C LEU A 1011 -12.37 41.73 -0.93
N TYR A 1012 -13.47 41.66 -0.17
CA TYR A 1012 -14.81 41.39 -0.65
C TYR A 1012 -15.66 42.63 -0.40
N ILE A 1013 -16.18 43.24 -1.46
CA ILE A 1013 -17.01 44.45 -1.37
C ILE A 1013 -18.38 44.16 -1.96
N LYS A 1014 -19.43 44.40 -1.18
CA LYS A 1014 -20.79 44.48 -1.70
C LYS A 1014 -21.19 45.94 -1.92
N LEU A 1015 -21.50 46.28 -3.17
CA LEU A 1015 -21.98 47.61 -3.55
C LEU A 1015 -23.48 47.57 -3.79
N VAL A 1016 -24.18 48.58 -3.30
CA VAL A 1016 -25.59 48.83 -3.56
C VAL A 1016 -25.67 50.10 -4.38
N THR A 1017 -26.27 50.02 -5.56
CA THR A 1017 -26.38 51.16 -6.47
C THR A 1017 -27.83 51.39 -6.88
N SER A 1018 -28.20 52.65 -7.03
CA SER A 1018 -29.47 53.05 -7.64
C SER A 1018 -29.22 54.18 -8.63
N GLY A 1019 -29.70 54.01 -9.87
CA GLY A 1019 -29.31 54.84 -11.03
C GLY A 1019 -28.21 54.19 -11.86
N VAL A 1020 -28.06 54.60 -13.13
CA VAL A 1020 -27.14 53.97 -14.08
C VAL A 1020 -26.00 54.95 -14.40
N PRO A 1021 -24.78 54.76 -13.86
CA PRO A 1021 -23.59 55.47 -14.34
C PRO A 1021 -23.16 54.86 -15.68
N SER A 1022 -22.30 55.54 -16.42
CA SER A 1022 -21.84 55.04 -17.72
C SER A 1022 -20.95 53.81 -17.51
N ILE A 1023 -21.11 52.78 -18.33
CA ILE A 1023 -20.32 51.53 -18.30
C ILE A 1023 -18.79 51.74 -18.41
N ASN A 1024 -18.35 52.94 -18.82
CA ASN A 1024 -16.95 53.31 -19.00
C ASN A 1024 -16.38 54.15 -17.83
N ASP A 1025 -17.18 54.44 -16.81
CA ASP A 1025 -16.70 55.20 -15.65
C ASP A 1025 -15.71 54.36 -14.83
N GLN A 1026 -14.59 54.97 -14.42
CA GLN A 1026 -13.53 54.28 -13.68
C GLN A 1026 -13.72 54.46 -12.17
N MET A 1027 -13.61 53.36 -11.44
CA MET A 1027 -13.60 53.30 -9.99
C MET A 1027 -12.20 53.01 -9.48
N VAL A 1028 -11.73 53.80 -8.52
CA VAL A 1028 -10.44 53.65 -7.86
C VAL A 1028 -10.66 53.23 -6.43
N ILE A 1029 -10.12 52.07 -6.07
CA ILE A 1029 -10.22 51.50 -4.74
C ILE A 1029 -8.86 51.63 -4.06
N ARG A 1030 -8.82 52.32 -2.92
CA ARG A 1030 -7.60 52.46 -2.10
C ARG A 1030 -7.78 51.72 -0.79
N LEU A 1031 -6.86 50.83 -0.47
CA LEU A 1031 -6.81 50.11 0.81
C LEU A 1031 -5.70 50.69 1.67
N TYR A 1032 -6.06 51.23 2.82
CA TYR A 1032 -5.12 51.85 3.77
C TYR A 1032 -4.71 50.83 4.82
N THR A 1033 -3.41 50.62 4.93
CA THR A 1033 -2.77 49.84 5.99
C THR A 1033 -1.79 50.73 6.77
N GLN A 1034 -1.34 50.30 7.95
CA GLN A 1034 -0.46 51.10 8.81
C GLN A 1034 0.83 51.58 8.11
N TYR A 1035 1.42 50.75 7.24
CA TYR A 1035 2.70 51.06 6.60
C TYR A 1035 2.61 51.31 5.09
N LYS A 1036 1.49 50.92 4.44
CA LYS A 1036 1.34 51.02 2.99
C LYS A 1036 -0.10 51.34 2.57
N THR A 1037 -0.26 51.92 1.38
CA THR A 1037 -1.59 52.05 0.75
C THR A 1037 -1.57 51.32 -0.57
N PHE A 1038 -2.53 50.42 -0.78
CA PHE A 1038 -2.71 49.74 -2.06
C PHE A 1038 -3.78 50.47 -2.87
N ILE A 1039 -3.63 50.53 -4.19
CA ILE A 1039 -4.53 51.23 -5.10
C ILE A 1039 -4.85 50.31 -6.27
N GLU A 1040 -6.14 50.12 -6.53
CA GLU A 1040 -6.65 49.29 -7.62
C GLU A 1040 -7.63 50.10 -8.49
N TYR A 1041 -7.58 49.90 -9.81
CA TYR A 1041 -8.46 50.55 -10.77
C TYR A 1041 -9.40 49.53 -11.40
N ARG A 1042 -10.70 49.81 -11.44
CA ARG A 1042 -11.74 48.96 -12.05
C ARG A 1042 -12.69 49.80 -12.89
N LEU A 1043 -13.25 49.22 -13.95
CA LEU A 1043 -14.36 49.85 -14.66
C LEU A 1043 -15.67 49.53 -13.94
N PHE A 1044 -16.64 50.45 -13.94
CA PHE A 1044 -17.93 50.20 -13.28
C PHE A 1044 -18.67 48.99 -13.87
N SER A 1045 -18.50 48.73 -15.18
CA SER A 1045 -19.04 47.56 -15.86
C SER A 1045 -18.50 46.21 -15.34
N GLU A 1046 -17.30 46.19 -14.75
CA GLU A 1046 -16.69 44.98 -14.16
C GLU A 1046 -17.27 44.67 -12.77
N VAL A 1047 -18.07 45.57 -12.22
CA VAL A 1047 -18.45 45.61 -10.80
C VAL A 1047 -19.96 45.43 -10.61
N ALA A 1048 -20.73 45.44 -11.69
CA ALA A 1048 -22.20 45.33 -11.68
C ALA A 1048 -22.75 43.96 -11.25
N PHE A 1049 -21.89 42.97 -11.00
CA PHE A 1049 -22.26 41.61 -10.58
C PHE A 1049 -21.69 41.32 -9.18
N ASP A 1050 -22.61 41.21 -8.22
CA ASP A 1050 -22.42 41.05 -6.77
C ASP A 1050 -21.62 39.78 -6.40
N PRO A 1051 -20.68 39.77 -5.42
CA PRO A 1051 -19.87 40.86 -4.84
C PRO A 1051 -18.46 40.97 -5.47
N LEU A 1052 -17.86 42.18 -5.42
CA LEU A 1052 -16.56 42.50 -6.02
C LEU A 1052 -15.39 41.90 -5.22
N PHE A 1053 -14.49 41.20 -5.91
CA PHE A 1053 -13.29 40.58 -5.34
C PHE A 1053 -11.99 41.26 -5.81
N ILE A 1054 -11.13 41.62 -4.86
CA ILE A 1054 -9.81 42.20 -5.12
C ILE A 1054 -8.77 41.54 -4.23
N SER A 1055 -7.61 41.23 -4.80
CA SER A 1055 -6.46 40.69 -4.08
C SER A 1055 -5.26 41.62 -4.17
N PHE A 1056 -4.55 41.78 -3.07
CA PHE A 1056 -3.28 42.51 -3.00
C PHE A 1056 -2.18 41.58 -2.48
N ASP A 1057 -1.09 41.49 -3.21
CA ASP A 1057 0.11 40.75 -2.83
C ASP A 1057 1.25 41.73 -2.56
N SER A 1058 1.92 41.61 -1.40
CA SER A 1058 3.05 42.45 -1.04
C SER A 1058 4.24 41.60 -0.61
N ASN A 1059 5.45 41.98 -1.03
CA ASN A 1059 6.66 41.28 -0.60
C ASN A 1059 7.01 41.54 0.88
N GLU A 1060 6.48 42.62 1.46
CA GLU A 1060 6.68 43.04 2.86
C GLU A 1060 5.33 43.18 3.58
N TYR A 1061 5.31 42.94 4.90
CA TYR A 1061 4.11 43.04 5.72
C TYR A 1061 3.62 44.49 5.78
N PRO A 1062 2.41 44.81 5.26
CA PRO A 1062 1.96 46.19 5.13
C PRO A 1062 1.40 46.80 6.42
N GLY A 1063 1.36 46.05 7.53
CA GLY A 1063 0.78 46.48 8.80
C GLY A 1063 -0.74 46.25 8.86
N GLU A 1064 -1.38 46.60 9.98
CA GLU A 1064 -2.83 46.36 10.13
C GLU A 1064 -3.66 47.15 9.10
N ILE A 1065 -4.76 46.57 8.63
CA ILE A 1065 -5.72 47.27 7.76
C ILE A 1065 -6.49 48.28 8.61
N ILE A 1066 -6.50 49.53 8.16
CA ILE A 1066 -7.15 50.66 8.84
C ILE A 1066 -8.53 50.94 8.21
N GLY A 1067 -8.63 50.80 6.88
CA GLY A 1067 -9.84 51.12 6.14
C GLY A 1067 -9.61 51.17 4.65
N MET A 1068 -10.64 51.54 3.90
CA MET A 1068 -10.55 51.72 2.45
C MET A 1068 -11.30 52.95 1.99
N SER A 1069 -11.00 53.42 0.77
CA SER A 1069 -11.81 54.42 0.08
C SER A 1069 -12.08 54.05 -1.36
N ILE A 1070 -13.27 54.38 -1.84
CA ILE A 1070 -13.70 54.19 -3.22
C ILE A 1070 -13.93 55.56 -3.86
N ILE A 1071 -13.32 55.81 -5.01
CA ILE A 1071 -13.39 57.08 -5.75
C ILE A 1071 -13.91 56.79 -7.16
N LEU A 1072 -14.92 57.52 -7.63
CA LEU A 1072 -15.38 57.47 -9.01
C LEU A 1072 -14.75 58.61 -9.82
N ILE A 1073 -14.08 58.29 -10.92
CA ILE A 1073 -13.43 59.26 -11.80
C ILE A 1073 -14.18 59.25 -13.14
N GLY A 1074 -14.92 60.33 -13.43
CA GLY A 1074 -15.59 60.48 -14.73
C GLY A 1074 -16.84 61.36 -14.81
N ALA A 1075 -17.50 61.73 -13.70
CA ALA A 1075 -18.82 62.37 -13.77
C ALA A 1075 -18.93 63.67 -12.95
N PRO A 1076 -18.73 64.87 -13.55
CA PRO A 1076 -18.97 66.14 -12.87
C PRO A 1076 -20.47 66.46 -12.64
N ASN A 1077 -21.41 65.79 -13.33
CA ASN A 1077 -22.80 66.26 -13.46
C ASN A 1077 -23.91 65.24 -13.12
N ILE A 1078 -23.63 64.10 -12.47
CA ILE A 1078 -24.65 63.06 -12.19
C ILE A 1078 -25.11 63.07 -10.71
N ALA A 1079 -24.66 64.03 -9.92
CA ALA A 1079 -24.82 64.06 -8.45
C ALA A 1079 -26.28 64.10 -7.91
N SER A 1080 -27.31 64.09 -8.75
CA SER A 1080 -28.72 64.12 -8.32
C SER A 1080 -29.53 62.85 -8.55
N PHE A 1081 -29.03 61.83 -9.28
CA PHE A 1081 -29.80 60.61 -9.58
C PHE A 1081 -29.05 59.28 -9.42
N PHE A 1082 -27.76 59.32 -9.09
CA PHE A 1082 -26.98 58.12 -8.83
C PHE A 1082 -26.59 58.07 -7.34
N HIS A 1083 -27.12 57.08 -6.63
CA HIS A 1083 -26.68 56.74 -5.29
C HIS A 1083 -25.89 55.43 -5.35
N MET A 1084 -24.70 55.45 -4.75
CA MET A 1084 -23.90 54.27 -4.49
C MET A 1084 -23.59 54.24 -3.01
N SER A 1085 -23.98 53.16 -2.36
CA SER A 1085 -23.59 52.83 -0.99
C SER A 1085 -22.79 51.53 -0.97
N VAL A 1086 -21.89 51.41 -0.01
CA VAL A 1086 -21.23 50.14 0.29
C VAL A 1086 -22.08 49.43 1.33
N GLY A 1087 -22.60 48.24 1.00
CA GLY A 1087 -23.41 47.47 1.95
C GLY A 1087 -22.56 46.80 3.01
N TYR A 1088 -21.44 46.18 2.60
CA TYR A 1088 -20.42 45.70 3.52
C TYR A 1088 -19.07 45.49 2.81
N VAL A 1089 -18.01 45.45 3.62
CA VAL A 1089 -16.67 45.05 3.20
C VAL A 1089 -16.13 44.01 4.17
N LEU A 1090 -15.59 42.92 3.63
CA LEU A 1090 -14.79 41.95 4.36
C LEU A 1090 -13.37 41.94 3.78
N ALA A 1091 -12.37 42.19 4.61
CA ALA A 1091 -10.96 42.06 4.25
C ALA A 1091 -10.33 40.91 5.03
N ILE A 1092 -9.52 40.08 4.39
CA ILE A 1092 -8.77 38.99 5.01
C ILE A 1092 -7.30 39.22 4.72
N GLN A 1093 -6.50 39.43 5.77
CA GLN A 1093 -5.05 39.65 5.69
C GLN A 1093 -4.29 38.45 6.26
N GLN A 1094 -3.32 37.93 5.50
CA GLN A 1094 -2.42 36.89 5.96
C GLN A 1094 -1.22 37.49 6.72
N CYS A 1095 -0.90 36.95 7.91
CA CYS A 1095 0.28 37.33 8.66
C CYS A 1095 1.52 36.52 8.18
N PRO A 1096 2.73 37.12 8.19
CA PRO A 1096 3.95 36.43 7.78
C PRO A 1096 4.37 35.32 8.76
N ASP A 1097 4.93 34.23 8.23
CA ASP A 1097 5.66 33.19 8.99
C ASP A 1097 7.12 33.20 8.50
N VAL A 1098 8.09 33.50 9.37
CA VAL A 1098 9.51 33.49 9.04
C VAL A 1098 10.20 32.53 10.00
N ASN A 1099 10.70 31.41 9.47
CA ASN A 1099 11.45 30.39 10.24
C ASN A 1099 10.73 29.86 11.49
N GLY A 1100 9.40 29.75 11.46
CA GLY A 1100 8.62 29.24 12.60
C GLY A 1100 8.63 30.16 13.83
N LYS A 1101 9.00 31.43 13.68
CA LYS A 1101 8.89 32.45 14.74
C LYS A 1101 8.15 33.69 14.25
N ILE A 1102 7.19 34.10 15.06
CA ILE A 1102 6.36 35.28 14.89
C ILE A 1102 7.24 36.53 15.00
N THR A 1103 7.29 37.37 13.96
CA THR A 1103 7.74 38.77 14.12
C THR A 1103 6.63 39.56 14.80
N SER A 1104 6.97 40.29 15.86
CA SER A 1104 6.10 40.85 16.92
C SER A 1104 4.96 41.77 16.48
N ASP A 1105 4.81 42.05 15.19
CA ASP A 1105 3.95 43.13 14.71
C ASP A 1105 2.56 42.65 14.27
N CYS A 1106 2.30 41.33 14.25
CA CYS A 1106 1.00 40.73 13.89
C CYS A 1106 0.25 40.06 15.07
N VAL A 1107 0.87 39.94 16.26
CA VAL A 1107 0.31 39.21 17.42
C VAL A 1107 0.13 40.13 18.62
N SER A 1108 -1.04 40.06 19.27
CA SER A 1108 -1.27 40.69 20.57
C SER A 1108 -0.20 40.25 21.59
N PRO A 1109 0.38 41.17 22.40
CA PRO A 1109 1.43 40.83 23.37
C PRO A 1109 1.06 39.76 24.42
N LYS A 1110 -0.18 39.29 24.44
CA LYS A 1110 -0.74 38.33 25.41
C LYS A 1110 -0.67 36.86 24.97
N VAL A 1111 -0.06 36.53 23.83
CA VAL A 1111 -0.03 35.14 23.31
C VAL A 1111 1.42 34.72 23.02
N THR A 1112 1.85 33.61 23.62
CA THR A 1112 3.28 33.22 23.68
C THR A 1112 3.70 32.08 22.74
N SER A 1113 2.79 31.45 21.98
CA SER A 1113 3.18 30.44 20.97
C SER A 1113 2.02 30.07 20.03
N ILE A 1114 2.25 30.14 18.71
CA ILE A 1114 1.44 29.49 17.66
C ILE A 1114 2.40 29.01 16.58
N GLU A 1115 2.27 27.75 16.16
CA GLU A 1115 3.00 27.17 15.03
C GLU A 1115 2.09 27.14 13.79
N LYS A 1116 2.61 27.62 12.64
CA LYS A 1116 1.99 27.66 11.30
C LYS A 1116 0.94 28.77 11.12
N GLY A 1117 1.27 29.77 10.30
CA GLY A 1117 0.58 31.05 10.09
C GLY A 1117 -0.96 31.08 10.05
N TYR A 1118 -1.53 32.27 10.36
CA TYR A 1118 -2.98 32.52 10.45
C TYR A 1118 -3.38 33.80 9.68
N SER A 1119 -4.68 33.94 9.41
CA SER A 1119 -5.27 35.13 8.78
C SER A 1119 -6.11 35.94 9.76
N ARG A 1120 -6.09 37.26 9.63
CA ARG A 1120 -6.95 38.19 10.38
C ARG A 1120 -8.02 38.78 9.45
N ALA A 1121 -9.26 38.76 9.89
CA ALA A 1121 -10.35 39.39 9.16
C ALA A 1121 -10.64 40.79 9.70
N TYR A 1122 -11.04 41.69 8.80
CA TYR A 1122 -11.53 43.02 9.11
C TYR A 1122 -12.88 43.19 8.42
N VAL A 1123 -13.82 43.83 9.11
CA VAL A 1123 -15.15 44.11 8.56
C VAL A 1123 -15.48 45.57 8.69
N SER A 1124 -16.28 46.07 7.75
CA SER A 1124 -16.96 47.35 7.92
C SER A 1124 -18.09 47.20 8.94
N ALA A 1125 -18.40 48.27 9.69
CA ALA A 1125 -19.64 48.30 10.47
C ALA A 1125 -20.87 48.19 9.54
N PRO A 1126 -21.98 47.57 9.97
CA PRO A 1126 -23.20 47.51 9.18
C PRO A 1126 -23.80 48.92 9.00
N GLY A 1127 -23.94 49.36 7.75
CA GLY A 1127 -24.52 50.66 7.39
C GLY A 1127 -24.23 51.02 5.93
N ASP A 1128 -25.13 51.79 5.30
CA ASP A 1128 -24.94 52.31 3.96
C ASP A 1128 -23.91 53.47 3.97
N TYR A 1129 -22.73 53.25 3.39
CA TYR A 1129 -21.72 54.30 3.24
C TYR A 1129 -21.97 55.12 1.98
N ASP A 1130 -22.67 56.24 2.13
CA ASP A 1130 -23.16 57.04 1.00
C ASP A 1130 -22.08 57.88 0.30
N TYR A 1131 -22.21 58.00 -1.01
CA TYR A 1131 -21.42 58.87 -1.89
C TYR A 1131 -21.77 60.35 -1.69
N ASN A 1132 -21.20 61.00 -0.66
CA ASN A 1132 -21.24 62.45 -0.51
C ASN A 1132 -19.88 63.03 -0.89
N SER A 1133 -19.80 63.74 -2.02
CA SER A 1133 -18.65 64.55 -2.50
C SER A 1133 -17.49 63.88 -3.26
N GLY A 1134 -17.67 62.68 -3.82
CA GLY A 1134 -16.70 62.09 -4.78
C GLY A 1134 -15.90 60.90 -4.26
N ILE A 1135 -15.91 60.67 -2.94
CA ILE A 1135 -15.14 59.61 -2.28
C ILE A 1135 -16.01 58.96 -1.18
N ILE A 1136 -16.08 57.63 -1.18
CA ILE A 1136 -16.68 56.85 -0.08
C ILE A 1136 -15.54 56.33 0.79
N PHE A 1137 -15.54 56.64 2.08
CA PHE A 1137 -14.61 56.06 3.05
C PHE A 1137 -15.31 54.98 3.86
N VAL A 1138 -14.69 53.80 3.93
CA VAL A 1138 -15.19 52.67 4.69
C VAL A 1138 -14.15 52.26 5.74
N PRO A 1139 -14.38 52.54 7.03
CA PRO A 1139 -13.51 52.07 8.10
C PRO A 1139 -13.60 50.55 8.21
N LEU A 1140 -12.46 49.87 8.39
CA LEU A 1140 -12.39 48.42 8.55
C LEU A 1140 -11.82 48.10 9.92
N ASN A 1141 -12.62 47.45 10.76
CA ASN A 1141 -12.21 47.09 12.11
C ASN A 1141 -11.85 45.60 12.16
N PRO A 1142 -10.82 45.20 12.93
CA PRO A 1142 -10.51 43.79 13.14
C PRO A 1142 -11.71 43.08 13.75
N PHE A 1143 -12.07 41.95 13.15
CA PHE A 1143 -13.30 41.22 13.45
C PHE A 1143 -13.24 40.61 14.85
N GLY A 1144 -13.93 41.21 15.83
CA GLY A 1144 -14.04 40.70 17.20
C GLY A 1144 -13.43 41.60 18.27
N VAL A 1145 -14.19 42.63 18.69
CA VAL A 1145 -14.43 42.96 20.10
C VAL A 1145 -15.83 43.61 20.16
N GLY A 1146 -16.84 42.84 20.59
CA GLY A 1146 -18.02 43.41 21.24
C GLY A 1146 -19.29 43.74 20.43
N ASP A 1147 -19.40 43.45 19.14
CA ASP A 1147 -20.64 43.78 18.39
C ASP A 1147 -21.36 42.55 17.82
N SER A 1148 -22.42 42.11 18.51
CA SER A 1148 -23.22 40.92 18.20
C SER A 1148 -23.98 41.02 16.86
N SER A 1149 -24.09 42.22 16.28
CA SER A 1149 -24.78 42.45 15.01
C SER A 1149 -23.99 41.94 13.79
N ALA A 1150 -22.66 41.84 13.88
CA ALA A 1150 -21.82 41.33 12.81
C ALA A 1150 -21.92 39.80 12.61
N TYR A 1151 -22.53 39.07 13.56
CA TYR A 1151 -22.73 37.62 13.49
C TYR A 1151 -23.77 37.18 12.44
N SER A 1152 -24.68 38.07 12.00
CA SER A 1152 -25.72 37.68 11.03
C SER A 1152 -25.21 37.48 9.62
N PHE A 1153 -24.00 37.93 9.29
CA PHE A 1153 -23.40 37.80 7.96
C PHE A 1153 -22.89 36.38 7.63
N TYR A 1154 -22.73 35.52 8.63
CA TYR A 1154 -22.24 34.13 8.49
C TYR A 1154 -23.34 33.07 8.66
N LYS A 1155 -24.61 33.49 8.77
CA LYS A 1155 -25.74 32.60 9.05
C LYS A 1155 -26.50 32.17 7.81
#